data_AF-A0A318U9R5-F1
#
_entry.id   AF-A0A318U9R5-F1
#
_cell.length_a   1.000
_cell.length_b   1.000
_cell.length_c   1.000
_cell.angle_alpha   90.00
_cell.angle_beta   90.00
_cell.angle_gamma   90.00
#
_symmetry.space_group_name_H-M   'P 1'
#
loop_
_entity.id
_entity.type
_entity.pdbx_description
1 polymer ?
#
loop_
_entity_poly.entity_id
_entity_poly.type
_entity_poly.pdbx_seq_one_letter_code
_entity_poly.pdbx_strand_id
1 'polypeptide(L)'
;MKKSGIILTTVGTIAVVSAIGAVSVVAITNKKRSNRIHDQMDKLKKQHDDEIKKIEDESHKAQNKIHELEEDINKKNDEIKKIEEELDEFKSTDAGKEIEKLKNEIDEIKKQLEEAILAEKNLKKDKENLNKKLEELHDENLSQKQAIENYTIQIQEKDELIIAINNQKDELNAQLETIKNQKQNLDKKLEELNVKIQTSEENNKKLLDEKTRIENEKNQIKTQFDQLNEQFEEKKNLIEQQKTQIQEINNKLAELEKKATESENEIKKLKQEKEELNAKNIELNNENNELKKQIDDLNQKLTKKEQEISENNQKIQQVEEEKSKLIKEKEEIESKINEFKEQTKNSTERIEALEREKKTIEEAKDSALQKLEEEKAKNAQQERLIQETETKIQEKNQEIEKITREKEQYKDGFEKNKELLDNKIKEFDAQAEKINELNRKNQELETAKASSQAEIEKLKEQISQNEETKKKLEQKHQEEIKKIQDELEQKRKDEIKKIQDEIEEKYNTLELKKIVENPNIGNVIYVNSPEETILDVIVNKNEKLKDLKDHLKVEVIDKEQGKAKLKVKDTSNFEKLSRLRGNVDIEFKNFGKEFVEKVWTEKFFKGKIVSSEKFLSILKRFKEEIKKELENQEYNEEHIQLISKDYENKRPKIKELKFQDPKEKSFQIKILNDPLLLPFGKVEAANSPTKYRKTKGGEILEFYRESPLLGKFEHNMRYKVGEVYEITQIGYYDNGNQIVAHVMPNIIDGGKITSTLPKEITSLQGMFFQNSGNNLGGISDWDTSNVETMANMFKFSHGFNTNISKWDTSNVTSMAGMFYQATNFDQDISEWNTSKVTGMSYMFHEAYKFNKPINTKMVSKNGKQYKAWDVSNVTDMNSMFWHAQQFNRDLNDWNTKNVRNMFQMFFHAFQFNGAITNWNTSKVDNLRDMFWGANNFNQDISTRWVKSNGEEYYAWDTLNVTDMRGVFYSTPKFNQDISNWNVSKVGQHLDFAAGNPFEANKTFWPAFKEYYEK
;
A
#
# COMPACT_ATOMS: atom_id res chain seq x y z
N MET A 1 -6.44 -20.17 77.12
CA MET A 1 -7.55 -21.15 77.12
C MET A 1 -7.18 -22.56 77.61
N LYS A 2 -5.94 -23.07 77.49
CA LYS A 2 -5.57 -24.42 78.02
C LYS A 2 -5.37 -24.54 79.54
N LYS A 3 -5.21 -23.43 80.28
CA LYS A 3 -5.13 -23.45 81.77
C LYS A 3 -6.47 -23.19 82.48
N SER A 4 -7.51 -22.82 81.73
CA SER A 4 -8.84 -22.46 82.29
C SER A 4 -9.83 -23.64 82.23
N GLY A 5 -9.57 -24.63 81.37
CA GLY A 5 -10.48 -25.75 81.09
C GLY A 5 -10.38 -26.95 82.04
N ILE A 6 -9.41 -26.95 82.97
CA ILE A 6 -9.23 -28.07 83.94
C ILE A 6 -9.83 -27.73 85.31
N ILE A 7 -10.12 -26.46 85.59
CA ILE A 7 -10.70 -26.04 86.88
C ILE A 7 -12.25 -25.95 86.82
N LEU A 8 -12.84 -25.72 85.64
CA LEU A 8 -14.31 -25.59 85.50
C LEU A 8 -15.07 -26.91 85.39
N THR A 9 -14.45 -28.00 84.92
CA THR A 9 -15.15 -29.28 84.67
C THR A 9 -15.34 -30.12 85.93
N THR A 10 -14.50 -29.94 86.96
CA THR A 10 -14.60 -30.70 88.21
C THR A 10 -15.48 -30.02 89.27
N VAL A 11 -15.58 -28.69 89.25
CA VAL A 11 -16.36 -27.92 90.25
C VAL A 11 -17.83 -27.72 89.84
N GLY A 12 -18.11 -27.53 88.54
CA GLY A 12 -19.48 -27.33 88.06
C GLY A 12 -20.36 -28.58 88.08
N THR A 13 -19.78 -29.76 87.83
CA THR A 13 -20.53 -31.02 87.73
C THR A 13 -20.91 -31.59 89.11
N ILE A 14 -20.10 -31.31 90.14
CA ILE A 14 -20.40 -31.73 91.53
C ILE A 14 -21.46 -30.80 92.16
N ALA A 15 -21.45 -29.49 91.90
CA ALA A 15 -22.41 -28.56 92.50
C ALA A 15 -23.85 -28.74 91.96
N VAL A 16 -24.03 -29.03 90.67
CA VAL A 16 -25.35 -29.17 90.05
C VAL A 16 -26.02 -30.51 90.38
N VAL A 17 -25.26 -31.62 90.45
CA VAL A 17 -25.80 -32.93 90.84
C VAL A 17 -26.16 -32.96 92.33
N SER A 18 -25.43 -32.22 93.18
CA SER A 18 -25.75 -32.08 94.61
C SER A 18 -27.04 -31.29 94.86
N ALA A 19 -27.29 -30.25 94.07
CA ALA A 19 -28.45 -29.37 94.24
C ALA A 19 -29.75 -30.03 93.74
N ILE A 20 -29.74 -30.73 92.59
CA ILE A 20 -30.93 -31.39 92.03
C ILE A 20 -31.36 -32.60 92.87
N GLY A 21 -30.40 -33.33 93.46
CA GLY A 21 -30.68 -34.40 94.42
C GLY A 21 -31.28 -33.89 95.74
N ALA A 22 -30.80 -32.76 96.26
CA ALA A 22 -31.30 -32.17 97.49
C ALA A 22 -32.73 -31.63 97.34
N VAL A 23 -33.05 -30.96 96.23
CA VAL A 23 -34.39 -30.38 96.00
C VAL A 23 -35.46 -31.46 95.82
N SER A 24 -35.15 -32.54 95.09
CA SER A 24 -36.08 -33.67 94.90
C SER A 24 -36.34 -34.43 96.20
N VAL A 25 -35.30 -34.64 97.03
CA VAL A 25 -35.44 -35.26 98.35
C VAL A 25 -36.22 -34.36 99.30
N VAL A 26 -35.97 -33.04 99.31
CA VAL A 26 -36.71 -32.09 100.16
C VAL A 26 -38.19 -32.00 99.77
N ALA A 27 -38.52 -31.98 98.48
CA ALA A 27 -39.92 -31.95 98.02
C ALA A 27 -40.69 -33.24 98.38
N ILE A 28 -40.08 -34.42 98.20
CA ILE A 28 -40.68 -35.70 98.59
C ILE A 28 -40.80 -35.80 100.12
N THR A 29 -39.79 -35.33 100.85
CA THR A 29 -39.78 -35.34 102.32
C THR A 29 -40.83 -34.40 102.89
N ASN A 30 -41.02 -33.21 102.31
CA ASN A 30 -42.02 -32.24 102.72
C ASN A 30 -43.44 -32.68 102.38
N LYS A 31 -43.68 -33.33 101.23
CA LYS A 31 -44.99 -33.91 100.92
C LYS A 31 -45.35 -35.06 101.86
N LYS A 32 -44.38 -35.93 102.18
CA LYS A 32 -44.56 -36.98 103.21
C LYS A 32 -44.81 -36.38 104.59
N ARG A 33 -44.10 -35.31 104.96
CA ARG A 33 -44.26 -34.63 106.25
C ARG A 33 -45.62 -33.92 106.36
N SER A 34 -46.08 -33.27 105.30
CA SER A 34 -47.41 -32.65 105.21
C SER A 34 -48.52 -33.69 105.37
N ASN A 35 -48.47 -34.80 104.63
CA ASN A 35 -49.44 -35.89 104.79
C ASN A 35 -49.41 -36.49 106.21
N ARG A 36 -48.22 -36.63 106.80
CA ARG A 36 -48.06 -37.15 108.17
C ARG A 36 -48.64 -36.20 109.22
N ILE A 37 -48.50 -34.89 109.03
CA ILE A 37 -49.11 -33.87 109.89
C ILE A 37 -50.64 -33.90 109.74
N HIS A 38 -51.16 -34.07 108.52
CA HIS A 38 -52.60 -34.20 108.28
C HIS A 38 -53.18 -35.45 108.97
N ASP A 39 -52.53 -36.61 108.82
CA ASP A 39 -52.93 -37.86 109.49
C ASP A 39 -52.83 -37.77 111.02
N GLN A 40 -51.84 -37.05 111.55
CA GLN A 40 -51.72 -36.78 112.99
C GLN A 40 -52.82 -35.85 113.48
N MET A 41 -53.22 -34.86 112.68
CA MET A 41 -54.27 -33.92 113.01
C MET A 41 -55.65 -34.61 113.06
N ASP A 42 -55.96 -35.48 112.10
CA ASP A 42 -57.20 -36.25 112.10
C ASP A 42 -57.28 -37.20 113.31
N LYS A 43 -56.15 -37.80 113.70
CA LYS A 43 -56.07 -38.63 114.90
C LYS A 43 -56.26 -37.83 116.19
N LEU A 44 -55.60 -36.68 116.31
CA LEU A 44 -55.71 -35.81 117.49
C LEU A 44 -57.11 -35.20 117.62
N LYS A 45 -57.71 -34.78 116.50
CA LYS A 45 -59.08 -34.26 116.46
C LYS A 45 -60.09 -35.32 116.89
N LYS A 46 -59.93 -36.55 116.39
CA LYS A 46 -60.76 -37.68 116.81
C LYS A 46 -60.60 -38.01 118.30
N GLN A 47 -59.36 -38.00 118.82
CA GLN A 47 -59.11 -38.21 120.25
C GLN A 47 -59.74 -37.12 121.12
N HIS A 48 -59.64 -35.85 120.69
CA HIS A 48 -60.29 -34.72 121.35
C HIS A 48 -61.82 -34.87 121.35
N ASP A 49 -62.42 -35.19 120.20
CA ASP A 49 -63.86 -35.37 120.07
C ASP A 49 -64.37 -36.54 120.93
N ASP A 50 -63.61 -37.63 121.02
CA ASP A 50 -63.89 -38.77 121.90
C ASP A 50 -63.78 -38.39 123.40
N GLU A 51 -62.79 -37.58 123.78
CA GLU A 51 -62.62 -37.07 125.16
C GLU A 51 -63.71 -36.07 125.57
N ILE A 52 -64.08 -35.14 124.68
CA ILE A 52 -65.19 -34.22 124.93
C ILE A 52 -66.49 -34.99 125.12
N LYS A 53 -66.76 -35.97 124.26
CA LYS A 53 -67.96 -36.80 124.39
C LYS A 53 -68.01 -37.50 125.75
N LYS A 54 -66.88 -38.01 126.24
CA LYS A 54 -66.79 -38.63 127.57
C LYS A 54 -67.05 -37.62 128.70
N ILE A 55 -66.48 -36.42 128.62
CA ILE A 55 -66.72 -35.32 129.58
C ILE A 55 -68.19 -34.89 129.56
N GLU A 56 -68.82 -34.82 128.38
CA GLU A 56 -70.24 -34.48 128.22
C GLU A 56 -71.16 -35.54 128.83
N ASP A 57 -70.87 -36.83 128.60
CA ASP A 57 -71.60 -37.95 129.21
C ASP A 57 -71.47 -37.95 130.74
N GLU A 58 -70.28 -37.67 131.28
CA GLU A 58 -70.04 -37.55 132.72
C GLU A 58 -70.71 -36.29 133.31
N SER A 59 -70.71 -35.17 132.57
CA SER A 59 -71.42 -33.95 132.96
C SER A 59 -72.94 -34.16 132.98
N HIS A 60 -73.50 -34.89 132.02
CA HIS A 60 -74.93 -35.24 132.03
C HIS A 60 -75.28 -36.14 133.22
N LYS A 61 -74.42 -37.10 133.57
CA LYS A 61 -74.61 -37.92 134.78
C LYS A 61 -74.55 -37.08 136.06
N ALA A 62 -73.60 -36.14 136.15
CA ALA A 62 -73.51 -35.23 137.28
C ALA A 62 -74.74 -34.33 137.41
N GLN A 63 -75.24 -33.76 136.30
CA GLN A 63 -76.47 -32.97 136.26
C GLN A 63 -77.70 -33.77 136.69
N ASN A 64 -77.84 -35.01 136.20
CA ASN A 64 -78.92 -35.89 136.64
C ASN A 64 -78.82 -36.18 138.15
N LYS A 65 -77.61 -36.36 138.67
CA LYS A 65 -77.40 -36.61 140.10
C LYS A 65 -77.72 -35.38 140.96
N ILE A 66 -77.34 -34.19 140.51
CA ILE A 66 -77.74 -32.91 141.10
C ILE A 66 -79.26 -32.82 141.17
N HIS A 67 -79.95 -33.09 140.05
CA HIS A 67 -81.40 -33.05 139.98
C HIS A 67 -82.08 -34.05 140.92
N GLU A 68 -81.60 -35.30 140.97
CA GLU A 68 -82.08 -36.31 141.93
C GLU A 68 -81.90 -35.86 143.39
N LEU A 69 -80.74 -35.31 143.74
CA LEU A 69 -80.44 -34.85 145.11
C LEU A 69 -81.29 -33.64 145.49
N GLU A 70 -81.56 -32.73 144.54
CA GLU A 70 -82.50 -31.61 144.73
C GLU A 70 -83.94 -32.10 144.95
N GLU A 71 -84.40 -33.09 144.17
CA GLU A 71 -85.71 -33.72 144.36
C GLU A 71 -85.81 -34.43 145.72
N ASP A 72 -84.78 -35.16 146.14
CA ASP A 72 -84.74 -35.83 147.45
C ASP A 72 -84.76 -34.82 148.62
N ILE A 73 -84.04 -33.70 148.50
CA ILE A 73 -84.12 -32.58 149.47
C ILE A 73 -85.53 -32.02 149.52
N ASN A 74 -86.16 -31.76 148.36
CA ASN A 74 -87.52 -31.23 148.29
C ASN A 74 -88.53 -32.19 148.94
N LYS A 75 -88.43 -33.48 148.63
CA LYS A 75 -89.31 -34.51 149.19
C LYS A 75 -89.15 -34.65 150.71
N LYS A 76 -87.92 -34.61 151.23
CA LYS A 76 -87.66 -34.62 152.68
C LYS A 76 -88.11 -33.34 153.37
N ASN A 77 -87.97 -32.18 152.71
CA ASN A 77 -88.54 -30.93 153.21
C ASN A 77 -90.07 -30.98 153.26
N ASP A 78 -90.72 -31.59 152.27
CA ASP A 78 -92.16 -31.82 152.27
C ASP A 78 -92.59 -32.78 153.40
N GLU A 79 -91.81 -33.84 153.68
CA GLU A 79 -92.02 -34.72 154.84
C GLU A 79 -91.87 -33.95 156.17
N ILE A 80 -90.83 -33.13 156.33
CA ILE A 80 -90.68 -32.26 157.50
C ILE A 80 -91.89 -31.33 157.62
N LYS A 81 -92.32 -30.68 156.54
CA LYS A 81 -93.45 -29.77 156.53
C LYS A 81 -94.75 -30.49 156.93
N LYS A 82 -94.97 -31.71 156.45
CA LYS A 82 -96.12 -32.53 156.82
C LYS A 82 -96.10 -32.94 158.29
N ILE A 83 -94.93 -33.31 158.82
CA ILE A 83 -94.74 -33.60 160.24
C ILE A 83 -94.93 -32.32 161.09
N GLU A 84 -94.46 -31.17 160.63
CA GLU A 84 -94.65 -29.85 161.27
C GLU A 84 -96.14 -29.42 161.28
N GLU A 85 -96.88 -29.67 160.19
CA GLU A 85 -98.33 -29.43 160.09
C GLU A 85 -99.14 -30.38 161.01
N GLU A 86 -98.71 -31.63 161.20
CA GLU A 86 -99.32 -32.59 162.15
C GLU A 86 -98.95 -32.28 163.63
N LEU A 87 -97.86 -31.55 163.89
CA LEU A 87 -97.34 -31.21 165.23
C LEU A 87 -98.09 -30.05 165.92
N ASP A 88 -98.76 -29.18 165.17
CA ASP A 88 -99.55 -28.07 165.72
C ASP A 88 -100.80 -28.56 166.49
N GLU A 89 -101.18 -29.84 166.37
CA GLU A 89 -102.32 -30.46 167.07
C GLU A 89 -101.96 -31.35 168.30
N PHE A 90 -100.71 -31.78 168.51
CA PHE A 90 -100.31 -32.60 169.68
C PHE A 90 -98.83 -32.42 170.06
N LYS A 91 -98.55 -31.90 171.27
CA LYS A 91 -97.19 -31.74 171.82
C LYS A 91 -96.57 -33.09 172.24
N SER A 92 -96.09 -33.87 171.27
CA SER A 92 -95.33 -35.11 171.47
C SER A 92 -93.84 -34.90 171.23
N THR A 93 -93.00 -35.38 172.15
CA THR A 93 -91.53 -35.23 172.16
C THR A 93 -90.81 -36.12 171.16
N ASP A 94 -91.50 -37.11 170.56
CA ASP A 94 -90.91 -38.04 169.60
C ASP A 94 -90.85 -37.48 168.17
N ALA A 95 -91.79 -36.62 167.78
CA ALA A 95 -91.81 -35.99 166.45
C ALA A 95 -90.65 -35.00 166.25
N GLY A 96 -90.19 -34.32 167.31
CA GLY A 96 -89.02 -33.45 167.26
C GLY A 96 -87.71 -34.19 166.94
N LYS A 97 -87.57 -35.45 167.39
CA LYS A 97 -86.41 -36.28 167.06
C LYS A 97 -86.42 -36.77 165.61
N GLU A 98 -87.61 -37.04 165.07
CA GLU A 98 -87.78 -37.44 163.67
C GLU A 98 -87.46 -36.26 162.72
N ILE A 99 -87.91 -35.04 163.05
CA ILE A 99 -87.54 -33.82 162.30
C ILE A 99 -86.02 -33.58 162.33
N GLU A 100 -85.39 -33.72 163.50
CA GLU A 100 -83.94 -33.50 163.62
C GLU A 100 -83.13 -34.56 162.85
N LYS A 101 -83.61 -35.80 162.80
CA LYS A 101 -83.05 -36.85 161.93
C LYS A 101 -83.20 -36.50 160.45
N LEU A 102 -84.38 -36.07 160.00
CA LEU A 102 -84.60 -35.65 158.61
C LEU A 102 -83.75 -34.42 158.23
N LYS A 103 -83.55 -33.47 159.15
CA LYS A 103 -82.65 -32.32 158.94
C LYS A 103 -81.20 -32.75 158.78
N ASN A 104 -80.71 -33.68 159.61
CA ASN A 104 -79.37 -34.24 159.46
C ASN A 104 -79.20 -35.00 158.14
N GLU A 105 -80.23 -35.74 157.70
CA GLU A 105 -80.23 -36.40 156.39
C GLU A 105 -80.24 -35.38 155.24
N ILE A 106 -80.99 -34.29 155.35
CA ILE A 106 -80.96 -33.19 154.38
C ILE A 106 -79.59 -32.52 154.33
N ASP A 107 -78.94 -32.30 155.47
CA ASP A 107 -77.61 -31.68 155.50
C ASP A 107 -76.54 -32.59 154.85
N GLU A 108 -76.65 -33.90 155.03
CA GLU A 108 -75.79 -34.86 154.33
C GLU A 108 -76.07 -34.88 152.81
N ILE A 109 -77.34 -34.80 152.40
CA ILE A 109 -77.71 -34.73 150.98
C ILE A 109 -77.27 -33.39 150.35
N LYS A 110 -77.36 -32.28 151.08
CA LYS A 110 -76.85 -30.96 150.64
C LYS A 110 -75.35 -30.99 150.44
N LYS A 111 -74.62 -31.66 151.33
CA LYS A 111 -73.17 -31.85 151.16
C LYS A 111 -72.86 -32.64 149.89
N GLN A 112 -73.59 -33.72 149.62
CA GLN A 112 -73.46 -34.48 148.38
C GLN A 112 -73.84 -33.65 147.14
N LEU A 113 -74.85 -32.77 147.25
CA LEU A 113 -75.24 -31.84 146.20
C LEU A 113 -74.14 -30.82 145.90
N GLU A 114 -73.52 -30.22 146.93
CA GLU A 114 -72.39 -29.31 146.76
C GLU A 114 -71.19 -30.00 146.10
N GLU A 115 -70.87 -31.24 146.50
CA GLU A 115 -69.82 -32.04 145.87
C GLU A 115 -70.15 -32.33 144.38
N ALA A 116 -71.40 -32.65 144.06
CA ALA A 116 -71.85 -32.89 142.68
C ALA A 116 -71.81 -31.62 141.81
N ILE A 117 -72.24 -30.47 142.34
CA ILE A 117 -72.16 -29.17 141.67
C ILE A 117 -70.70 -28.79 141.41
N LEU A 118 -69.81 -29.01 142.38
CA LEU A 118 -68.39 -28.74 142.22
C LEU A 118 -67.76 -29.65 141.15
N ALA A 119 -68.14 -30.92 141.11
CA ALA A 119 -67.71 -31.86 140.07
C ALA A 119 -68.17 -31.42 138.67
N GLU A 120 -69.43 -31.02 138.50
CA GLU A 120 -69.94 -30.52 137.21
C GLU A 120 -69.19 -29.24 136.77
N LYS A 121 -68.92 -28.31 137.71
CA LYS A 121 -68.17 -27.09 137.42
C LYS A 121 -66.74 -27.39 136.97
N ASN A 122 -66.07 -28.38 137.57
CA ASN A 122 -64.73 -28.80 137.16
C ASN A 122 -64.75 -29.43 135.76
N LEU A 123 -65.74 -30.28 135.44
CA LEU A 123 -65.91 -30.85 134.09
C LEU A 123 -66.13 -29.77 133.02
N LYS A 124 -66.92 -28.72 133.31
CA LYS A 124 -67.08 -27.56 132.40
C LYS A 124 -65.76 -26.83 132.15
N LYS A 125 -64.95 -26.65 133.20
CA LYS A 125 -63.63 -26.01 133.11
C LYS A 125 -62.64 -26.86 132.32
N ASP A 126 -62.67 -28.18 132.50
CA ASP A 126 -61.81 -29.10 131.74
C ASP A 126 -62.17 -29.09 130.25
N LYS A 127 -63.46 -29.04 129.90
CA LYS A 127 -63.92 -28.85 128.52
C LYS A 127 -63.40 -27.54 127.90
N GLU A 128 -63.47 -26.44 128.65
CA GLU A 128 -62.98 -25.13 128.20
C GLU A 128 -61.45 -25.13 127.98
N ASN A 129 -60.69 -25.75 128.89
CA ASN A 129 -59.24 -25.92 128.74
C ASN A 129 -58.87 -26.80 127.53
N LEU A 130 -59.62 -27.88 127.27
CA LEU A 130 -59.38 -28.78 126.14
C LEU A 130 -59.61 -28.05 124.80
N ASN A 131 -60.71 -27.30 124.69
CA ASN A 131 -61.03 -26.50 123.51
C ASN A 131 -59.97 -25.41 123.25
N LYS A 132 -59.51 -24.71 124.28
CA LYS A 132 -58.45 -23.71 124.14
C LYS A 132 -57.13 -24.32 123.63
N LYS A 133 -56.78 -25.52 124.09
CA LYS A 133 -55.60 -26.24 123.62
C LYS A 133 -55.72 -26.67 122.15
N LEU A 134 -56.94 -26.96 121.68
CA LEU A 134 -57.21 -27.24 120.27
C LEU A 134 -57.06 -25.98 119.40
N GLU A 135 -57.51 -24.82 119.87
CA GLU A 135 -57.31 -23.53 119.18
C GLU A 135 -55.82 -23.17 119.07
N GLU A 136 -55.05 -23.30 120.15
CA GLU A 136 -53.59 -23.05 120.14
C GLU A 136 -52.87 -23.97 119.14
N LEU A 137 -53.24 -25.25 119.07
CA LEU A 137 -52.70 -26.20 118.09
C LEU A 137 -53.13 -25.87 116.65
N HIS A 138 -54.34 -25.33 116.46
CA HIS A 138 -54.82 -24.92 115.14
C HIS A 138 -54.02 -23.73 114.61
N ASP A 139 -53.78 -22.72 115.46
CA ASP A 139 -53.01 -21.53 115.10
C ASP A 139 -51.54 -21.86 114.81
N GLU A 140 -50.92 -22.74 115.62
CA GLU A 140 -49.56 -23.21 115.37
C GLU A 140 -49.45 -23.93 114.01
N ASN A 141 -50.45 -24.75 113.66
CA ASN A 141 -50.48 -25.46 112.39
C ASN A 141 -50.74 -24.52 111.19
N LEU A 142 -51.59 -23.51 111.35
CA LEU A 142 -51.81 -22.49 110.33
C LEU A 142 -50.52 -21.70 110.04
N SER A 143 -49.77 -21.36 111.08
CA SER A 143 -48.45 -20.72 110.96
C SER A 143 -47.44 -21.63 110.23
N GLN A 144 -47.40 -22.93 110.58
CA GLN A 144 -46.54 -23.89 109.88
C GLN A 144 -46.94 -24.08 108.41
N LYS A 145 -48.24 -24.09 108.09
CA LYS A 145 -48.74 -24.16 106.71
C LYS A 145 -48.30 -22.95 105.89
N GLN A 146 -48.44 -21.73 106.44
CA GLN A 146 -47.97 -20.51 105.80
C GLN A 146 -46.45 -20.52 105.58
N ALA A 147 -45.67 -21.05 106.53
CA ALA A 147 -44.22 -21.22 106.36
C ALA A 147 -43.89 -22.20 105.21
N ILE A 148 -44.63 -23.30 105.08
CA ILE A 148 -44.46 -24.27 103.98
C ILE A 148 -44.83 -23.66 102.63
N GLU A 149 -45.90 -22.88 102.55
CA GLU A 149 -46.29 -22.16 101.32
C GLU A 149 -45.21 -21.15 100.91
N ASN A 150 -44.66 -20.38 101.86
CA ASN A 150 -43.54 -19.47 101.60
C ASN A 150 -42.28 -20.20 101.11
N TYR A 151 -41.93 -21.35 101.70
CA TYR A 151 -40.82 -22.16 101.20
C TYR A 151 -41.09 -22.73 99.79
N THR A 152 -42.35 -23.02 99.47
CA THR A 152 -42.74 -23.51 98.14
C THR A 152 -42.56 -22.43 97.08
N ILE A 153 -42.95 -21.19 97.38
CA ILE A 153 -42.73 -20.03 96.50
C ILE A 153 -41.23 -19.80 96.28
N GLN A 154 -40.42 -19.83 97.34
CA GLN A 154 -38.96 -19.69 97.22
C GLN A 154 -38.29 -20.81 96.39
N ILE A 155 -38.87 -22.02 96.38
CA ILE A 155 -38.38 -23.10 95.53
C ILE A 155 -38.75 -22.83 94.06
N GLN A 156 -39.98 -22.38 93.78
CA GLN A 156 -40.41 -22.03 92.42
C GLN A 156 -39.55 -20.90 91.82
N GLU A 157 -39.26 -19.86 92.59
CA GLU A 157 -38.34 -18.78 92.16
C GLU A 157 -36.93 -19.30 91.84
N LYS A 158 -36.44 -20.29 92.61
CA LYS A 158 -35.14 -20.92 92.34
C LYS A 158 -35.17 -21.81 91.09
N ASP A 159 -36.27 -22.50 90.83
CA ASP A 159 -36.43 -23.29 89.60
C ASP A 159 -36.43 -22.39 88.35
N GLU A 160 -37.07 -21.22 88.40
CA GLU A 160 -37.01 -20.22 87.33
C GLU A 160 -35.59 -19.69 87.10
N LEU A 161 -34.83 -19.44 88.17
CA LEU A 161 -33.42 -19.06 88.07
C LEU A 161 -32.57 -20.17 87.45
N ILE A 162 -32.83 -21.44 87.79
CA ILE A 162 -32.14 -22.59 87.18
C ILE A 162 -32.44 -22.67 85.67
N ILE A 163 -33.69 -22.45 85.26
CA ILE A 163 -34.07 -22.41 83.84
C ILE A 163 -33.35 -21.27 83.12
N ALA A 164 -33.31 -20.07 83.72
CA ALA A 164 -32.60 -18.93 83.14
C ALA A 164 -31.08 -19.18 82.98
N ILE A 165 -30.44 -19.80 83.99
CA ILE A 165 -29.04 -20.19 83.94
C ILE A 165 -28.78 -21.24 82.84
N ASN A 166 -29.67 -22.21 82.68
CA ASN A 166 -29.53 -23.22 81.62
C ASN A 166 -29.67 -22.61 80.22
N ASN A 167 -30.61 -21.69 80.02
CA ASN A 167 -30.75 -20.97 78.75
C ASN A 167 -29.50 -20.13 78.43
N GLN A 168 -28.93 -19.43 79.42
CA GLN A 168 -27.68 -18.70 79.23
C GLN A 168 -26.49 -19.62 78.91
N LYS A 169 -26.43 -20.79 79.55
CA LYS A 169 -25.42 -21.81 79.25
C LYS A 169 -25.53 -22.32 77.81
N ASP A 170 -26.75 -22.55 77.33
CA ASP A 170 -26.98 -23.01 75.96
C ASP A 170 -26.63 -21.93 74.93
N GLU A 171 -26.94 -20.67 75.22
CA GLU A 171 -26.51 -19.53 74.40
C GLU A 171 -24.97 -19.41 74.36
N LEU A 172 -24.31 -19.55 75.51
CA LEU A 172 -22.85 -19.52 75.60
C LEU A 172 -22.21 -20.69 74.82
N ASN A 173 -22.84 -21.87 74.85
CA ASN A 173 -22.40 -23.02 74.07
C ASN A 173 -22.55 -22.79 72.56
N ALA A 174 -23.64 -22.17 72.11
CA ALA A 174 -23.84 -21.81 70.70
C ALA A 174 -22.81 -20.76 70.23
N GLN A 175 -22.51 -19.76 71.08
CA GLN A 175 -21.45 -18.78 70.83
C GLN A 175 -20.07 -19.46 70.74
N LEU A 176 -19.77 -20.40 71.65
CA LEU A 176 -18.53 -21.17 71.64
C LEU A 176 -18.37 -21.99 70.35
N GLU A 177 -19.45 -22.60 69.85
CA GLU A 177 -19.41 -23.38 68.62
C GLU A 177 -19.20 -22.48 67.38
N THR A 178 -19.81 -21.30 67.38
CA THR A 178 -19.57 -20.27 66.36
C THR A 178 -18.10 -19.85 66.34
N ILE A 179 -17.51 -19.59 67.51
CA ILE A 179 -16.10 -19.21 67.64
C ILE A 179 -15.17 -20.35 67.17
N LYS A 180 -15.49 -21.62 67.46
CA LYS A 180 -14.71 -22.76 66.95
C LYS A 180 -14.73 -22.83 65.43
N ASN A 181 -15.90 -22.65 64.81
CA ASN A 181 -16.04 -22.64 63.36
C ASN A 181 -15.27 -21.48 62.71
N GLN A 182 -15.33 -20.29 63.32
CA GLN A 182 -14.54 -19.14 62.88
C GLN A 182 -13.03 -19.40 62.97
N LYS A 183 -12.58 -20.00 64.08
CA LYS A 183 -11.18 -20.40 64.25
C LYS A 183 -10.74 -21.40 63.19
N GLN A 184 -11.54 -22.44 62.93
CA GLN A 184 -11.21 -23.44 61.92
C GLN A 184 -11.08 -22.83 60.51
N ASN A 185 -11.91 -21.86 60.18
CA ASN A 185 -11.82 -21.13 58.92
C ASN A 185 -10.57 -20.24 58.84
N LEU A 186 -10.20 -19.58 59.95
CA LEU A 186 -8.95 -18.82 60.05
C LEU A 186 -7.72 -19.72 59.93
N ASP A 187 -7.72 -20.89 60.59
CA ASP A 187 -6.64 -21.87 60.49
C ASP A 187 -6.47 -22.36 59.04
N LYS A 188 -7.57 -22.61 58.32
CA LYS A 188 -7.52 -22.96 56.89
C LYS A 188 -6.95 -21.83 56.01
N LYS A 189 -7.36 -20.58 56.25
CA LYS A 189 -6.82 -19.40 55.54
C LYS A 189 -5.34 -19.19 55.84
N LEU A 190 -4.91 -19.45 57.07
CA LEU A 190 -3.50 -19.37 57.45
C LEU A 190 -2.67 -20.41 56.69
N GLU A 191 -3.18 -21.64 56.55
CA GLU A 191 -2.51 -22.70 55.77
C GLU A 191 -2.39 -22.33 54.28
N GLU A 192 -3.48 -21.83 53.68
CA GLU A 192 -3.46 -21.33 52.29
C GLU A 192 -2.46 -20.18 52.09
N LEU A 193 -2.33 -19.29 53.07
CA LEU A 193 -1.38 -18.19 53.02
C LEU A 193 0.07 -18.70 53.16
N ASN A 194 0.33 -19.67 54.03
CA ASN A 194 1.64 -20.28 54.19
C ASN A 194 2.12 -20.97 52.91
N VAL A 195 1.25 -21.69 52.20
CA VAL A 195 1.57 -22.31 50.90
C VAL A 195 1.91 -21.25 49.85
N LYS A 196 1.17 -20.12 49.83
CA LYS A 196 1.47 -19.00 48.92
C LYS A 196 2.81 -18.34 49.23
N ILE A 197 3.15 -18.18 50.51
CA ILE A 197 4.44 -17.65 50.94
C ILE A 197 5.57 -18.57 50.47
N GLN A 198 5.47 -19.89 50.73
CA GLN A 198 6.47 -20.86 50.27
C GLN A 198 6.64 -20.84 48.75
N THR A 199 5.55 -20.80 47.99
CA THR A 199 5.61 -20.69 46.52
C THR A 199 6.31 -19.41 46.06
N SER A 200 6.07 -18.29 46.74
CA SER A 200 6.74 -17.02 46.45
C SER A 200 8.23 -17.06 46.79
N GLU A 201 8.62 -17.71 47.89
CA GLU A 201 10.02 -17.87 48.28
C GLU A 201 10.79 -18.72 47.27
N GLU A 202 10.19 -19.81 46.77
CA GLU A 202 10.77 -20.63 45.70
C GLU A 202 10.95 -19.86 44.40
N ASN A 203 9.96 -19.05 44.01
CA ASN A 203 10.05 -18.21 42.82
C ASN A 203 11.14 -17.13 42.96
N ASN A 204 11.27 -16.52 44.14
CA ASN A 204 12.35 -15.56 44.42
C ASN A 204 13.73 -16.21 44.34
N LYS A 205 13.86 -17.47 44.80
CA LYS A 205 15.11 -18.23 44.66
C LYS A 205 15.47 -18.48 43.18
N LYS A 206 14.49 -18.89 42.36
CA LYS A 206 14.70 -19.08 40.91
C LYS A 206 15.10 -17.78 40.21
N LEU A 207 14.49 -16.65 40.58
CA LEU A 207 14.85 -15.33 40.05
C LEU A 207 16.27 -14.91 40.45
N LEU A 208 16.71 -15.27 41.65
CA LEU A 208 18.08 -15.00 42.11
C LEU A 208 19.12 -15.86 41.34
N ASP A 209 18.80 -17.12 41.08
CA ASP A 209 19.63 -18.01 40.26
C ASP A 209 19.73 -17.50 38.81
N GLU A 210 18.61 -17.05 38.24
CA GLU A 210 18.58 -16.47 36.88
C GLU A 210 19.32 -15.13 36.81
N LYS A 211 19.23 -14.28 37.84
CA LYS A 211 20.04 -13.06 37.95
C LYS A 211 21.54 -13.38 37.95
N THR A 212 21.95 -14.41 38.69
CA THR A 212 23.35 -14.88 38.71
C THR A 212 23.79 -15.38 37.33
N ARG A 213 22.94 -16.12 36.61
CA ARG A 213 23.21 -16.55 35.23
C ARG A 213 23.40 -15.36 34.29
N ILE A 214 22.51 -14.37 34.35
CA ILE A 214 22.56 -13.17 33.51
C ILE A 214 23.83 -12.35 33.78
N GLU A 215 24.26 -12.23 35.04
CA GLU A 215 25.51 -11.50 35.35
C GLU A 215 26.75 -12.22 34.79
N ASN A 216 26.75 -13.56 34.80
CA ASN A 216 27.81 -14.36 34.18
C ASN A 216 27.81 -14.24 32.65
N GLU A 217 26.63 -14.28 32.01
CA GLU A 217 26.47 -14.06 30.56
C GLU A 217 26.92 -12.64 30.16
N LYS A 218 26.58 -11.62 30.96
CA LYS A 218 27.03 -10.25 30.76
C LYS A 218 28.55 -10.12 30.80
N ASN A 219 29.21 -10.83 31.72
CA ASN A 219 30.67 -10.86 31.80
C ASN A 219 31.30 -11.55 30.58
N GLN A 220 30.70 -12.64 30.08
CA GLN A 220 31.14 -13.27 28.82
C GLN A 220 30.95 -12.37 27.60
N ILE A 221 29.80 -11.69 27.50
CA ILE A 221 29.53 -10.73 26.42
C ILE A 221 30.52 -9.56 26.48
N LYS A 222 30.89 -9.11 27.67
CA LYS A 222 31.93 -8.07 27.83
C LYS A 222 33.28 -8.54 27.28
N THR A 223 33.70 -9.77 27.60
CA THR A 223 34.93 -10.34 27.05
C THR A 223 34.87 -10.48 25.53
N GLN A 224 33.73 -10.90 24.97
CA GLN A 224 33.54 -10.97 23.51
C GLN A 224 33.52 -9.59 22.85
N PHE A 225 32.97 -8.58 23.53
CA PHE A 225 32.96 -7.19 23.06
C PHE A 225 34.38 -6.61 23.03
N ASP A 226 35.19 -6.89 24.05
CA ASP A 226 36.59 -6.45 24.10
C ASP A 226 37.41 -7.10 22.96
N GLN A 227 37.20 -8.39 22.68
CA GLN A 227 37.81 -9.09 21.52
C GLN A 227 37.34 -8.52 20.18
N LEU A 228 36.06 -8.16 20.06
CA LEU A 228 35.52 -7.58 18.83
C LEU A 228 36.05 -6.16 18.59
N ASN A 229 36.29 -5.40 19.67
CA ASN A 229 36.93 -4.08 19.60
C ASN A 229 38.38 -4.16 19.13
N GLU A 230 39.12 -5.18 19.57
CA GLU A 230 40.48 -5.45 19.10
C GLU A 230 40.49 -5.77 17.59
N GLN A 231 39.56 -6.62 17.13
CA GLN A 231 39.36 -6.90 15.69
C GLN A 231 38.89 -5.66 14.91
N PHE A 232 38.13 -4.77 15.54
CA PHE A 232 37.67 -3.53 14.91
C PHE A 232 38.83 -2.56 14.67
N GLU A 233 39.74 -2.40 15.63
CA GLU A 233 40.93 -1.58 15.45
C GLU A 233 41.91 -2.17 14.42
N GLU A 234 42.03 -3.51 14.33
CA GLU A 234 42.77 -4.16 13.24
C GLU A 234 42.14 -3.88 11.86
N LYS A 235 40.81 -3.98 11.73
CA LYS A 235 40.10 -3.68 10.47
C LYS A 235 40.15 -2.20 10.12
N LYS A 236 40.15 -1.30 11.10
CA LYS A 236 40.29 0.14 10.88
C LYS A 236 41.67 0.50 10.33
N ASN A 237 42.74 -0.14 10.82
CA ASN A 237 44.07 -0.03 10.22
C ASN A 237 44.10 -0.56 8.77
N LEU A 238 43.41 -1.67 8.49
CA LEU A 238 43.26 -2.19 7.13
C LEU A 238 42.46 -1.24 6.22
N ILE A 239 41.42 -0.58 6.75
CA ILE A 239 40.62 0.43 6.03
C ILE A 239 41.46 1.67 5.72
N GLU A 240 42.36 2.10 6.61
CA GLU A 240 43.28 3.21 6.30
C GLU A 240 44.32 2.84 5.24
N GLN A 241 44.80 1.59 5.23
CA GLN A 241 45.62 1.08 4.13
C GLN A 241 44.84 1.05 2.80
N GLN A 242 43.57 0.63 2.84
CA GLN A 242 42.71 0.61 1.65
C GLN A 242 42.33 2.01 1.17
N LYS A 243 42.15 3.00 2.06
CA LYS A 243 41.95 4.40 1.68
C LYS A 243 43.15 4.97 0.93
N THR A 244 44.36 4.60 1.35
CA THR A 244 45.59 5.00 0.65
C THR A 244 45.65 4.41 -0.76
N GLN A 245 45.24 3.15 -0.93
CA GLN A 245 45.13 2.50 -2.24
C GLN A 245 44.00 3.09 -3.12
N ILE A 246 42.87 3.45 -2.52
CA ILE A 246 41.76 4.11 -3.22
C ILE A 246 42.18 5.52 -3.69
N GLN A 247 42.99 6.24 -2.91
CA GLN A 247 43.54 7.53 -3.31
C GLN A 247 44.46 7.38 -4.54
N GLU A 248 45.29 6.34 -4.60
CA GLU A 248 46.12 6.03 -5.77
C GLU A 248 45.29 5.63 -7.01
N ILE A 249 44.21 4.87 -6.81
CA ILE A 249 43.29 4.48 -7.88
C ILE A 249 42.53 5.71 -8.41
N ASN A 250 42.07 6.60 -7.54
CA ASN A 250 41.38 7.83 -7.93
C ASN A 250 42.30 8.80 -8.68
N ASN A 251 43.59 8.87 -8.32
CA ASN A 251 44.57 9.64 -9.07
C ASN A 251 44.80 9.06 -10.47
N LYS A 252 44.84 7.72 -10.62
CA LYS A 252 44.91 7.05 -11.93
C LYS A 252 43.63 7.23 -12.75
N LEU A 253 42.47 7.25 -12.10
CA LEU A 253 41.18 7.49 -12.75
C LEU A 253 41.10 8.92 -13.30
N ALA A 254 41.57 9.91 -12.53
CA ALA A 254 41.65 11.30 -12.97
C ALA A 254 42.61 11.49 -14.17
N GLU A 255 43.72 10.75 -14.22
CA GLU A 255 44.60 10.73 -15.40
C GLU A 255 43.93 10.09 -16.63
N LEU A 256 43.14 9.03 -16.43
CA LEU A 256 42.41 8.37 -17.52
C LEU A 256 41.24 9.22 -18.04
N GLU A 257 40.53 9.91 -17.15
CA GLU A 257 39.47 10.86 -17.52
C GLU A 257 40.04 12.06 -18.28
N LYS A 258 41.22 12.55 -17.89
CA LYS A 258 41.95 13.59 -18.65
C LYS A 258 42.31 13.11 -20.06
N LYS A 259 42.84 11.89 -20.20
CA LYS A 259 43.15 11.30 -21.52
C LYS A 259 41.91 11.05 -22.37
N ALA A 260 40.79 10.66 -21.75
CA ALA A 260 39.51 10.49 -22.44
C ALA A 260 38.98 11.84 -22.95
N THR A 261 39.07 12.90 -22.15
CA THR A 261 38.66 14.26 -22.53
C THR A 261 39.55 14.83 -23.64
N GLU A 262 40.85 14.56 -23.60
CA GLU A 262 41.80 14.91 -24.67
C GLU A 262 41.44 14.18 -25.98
N SER A 263 41.12 12.89 -25.90
CA SER A 263 40.69 12.08 -27.07
C SER A 263 39.36 12.56 -27.66
N GLU A 264 38.39 12.94 -26.82
CA GLU A 264 37.10 13.49 -27.27
C GLU A 264 37.25 14.85 -27.96
N ASN A 265 38.12 15.71 -27.44
CA ASN A 265 38.45 17.00 -28.08
C ASN A 265 39.14 16.80 -29.44
N GLU A 266 40.00 15.79 -29.55
CA GLU A 266 40.68 15.45 -30.80
C GLU A 266 39.70 14.87 -31.85
N ILE A 267 38.76 14.02 -31.43
CA ILE A 267 37.67 13.54 -32.30
C ILE A 267 36.77 14.69 -32.76
N LYS A 268 36.48 15.66 -31.89
CA LYS A 268 35.67 16.84 -32.22
C LYS A 268 36.37 17.73 -33.25
N LYS A 269 37.68 17.93 -33.10
CA LYS A 269 38.52 18.65 -34.06
C LYS A 269 38.55 17.94 -35.43
N LEU A 270 38.70 16.62 -35.45
CA LEU A 270 38.71 15.83 -36.69
C LEU A 270 37.36 15.83 -37.41
N LYS A 271 36.24 15.90 -36.68
CA LYS A 271 34.90 16.06 -37.29
C LYS A 271 34.74 17.43 -37.93
N GLN A 272 35.25 18.48 -37.29
CA GLN A 272 35.19 19.85 -37.82
C GLN A 272 36.06 20.01 -39.08
N GLU A 273 37.27 19.45 -39.07
CA GLU A 273 38.17 19.42 -40.24
C GLU A 273 37.54 18.64 -41.42
N LYS A 274 36.82 17.55 -41.14
CA LYS A 274 36.10 16.77 -42.17
C LYS A 274 34.95 17.57 -42.80
N GLU A 275 34.24 18.39 -42.03
CA GLU A 275 33.14 19.23 -42.54
C GLU A 275 33.68 20.38 -43.42
N GLU A 276 34.79 21.01 -43.03
CA GLU A 276 35.47 22.02 -43.84
C GLU A 276 36.02 21.44 -45.15
N LEU A 277 36.58 20.22 -45.10
CA LEU A 277 37.04 19.49 -46.27
C LEU A 277 35.91 19.13 -47.25
N ASN A 278 34.75 18.74 -46.73
CA ASN A 278 33.57 18.46 -47.57
C ASN A 278 33.04 19.75 -48.23
N ALA A 279 33.03 20.89 -47.54
CA ALA A 279 32.61 22.16 -48.12
C ALA A 279 33.54 22.60 -49.27
N LYS A 280 34.86 22.44 -49.09
CA LYS A 280 35.86 22.79 -50.10
C LYS A 280 35.75 21.90 -51.35
N ASN A 281 35.46 20.61 -51.18
CA ASN A 281 35.26 19.67 -52.29
C ASN A 281 33.97 19.95 -53.10
N ILE A 282 32.94 20.53 -52.46
CA ILE A 282 31.73 20.98 -53.16
C ILE A 282 32.03 22.23 -54.00
N GLU A 283 32.76 23.18 -53.44
CA GLU A 283 33.14 24.44 -54.12
C GLU A 283 33.98 24.19 -55.38
N LEU A 284 35.02 23.36 -55.28
CA LEU A 284 35.87 23.01 -56.42
C LEU A 284 35.14 22.19 -57.51
N ASN A 285 34.17 21.33 -57.14
CA ASN A 285 33.36 20.61 -58.13
C ASN A 285 32.43 21.54 -58.91
N ASN A 286 31.92 22.60 -58.27
CA ASN A 286 31.10 23.60 -58.94
C ASN A 286 31.92 24.43 -59.95
N GLU A 287 33.16 24.81 -59.60
CA GLU A 287 34.08 25.52 -60.52
C GLU A 287 34.42 24.66 -61.75
N ASN A 288 34.68 23.36 -61.56
CA ASN A 288 34.96 22.44 -62.66
C ASN A 288 33.76 22.25 -63.60
N ASN A 289 32.53 22.24 -63.06
CA ASN A 289 31.32 22.13 -63.86
C ASN A 289 31.05 23.40 -64.69
N GLU A 290 31.32 24.59 -64.15
CA GLU A 290 31.13 25.86 -64.86
C GLU A 290 32.14 26.02 -66.01
N LEU A 291 33.41 25.64 -65.80
CA LEU A 291 34.43 25.62 -66.85
C LEU A 291 34.08 24.65 -67.98
N LYS A 292 33.51 23.48 -67.66
CA LYS A 292 33.04 22.52 -68.66
C LYS A 292 31.94 23.12 -69.54
N LYS A 293 30.98 23.82 -68.94
CA LYS A 293 29.91 24.50 -69.66
C LYS A 293 30.44 25.60 -70.60
N GLN A 294 31.44 26.37 -70.16
CA GLN A 294 32.07 27.39 -70.99
C GLN A 294 32.82 26.81 -72.20
N ILE A 295 33.51 25.67 -72.02
CA ILE A 295 34.17 24.96 -73.13
C ILE A 295 33.13 24.43 -74.13
N ASP A 296 32.03 23.86 -73.66
CA ASP A 296 30.95 23.36 -74.54
C ASP A 296 30.30 24.49 -75.37
N ASP A 297 30.05 25.65 -74.78
CA ASP A 297 29.52 26.84 -75.49
C ASP A 297 30.50 27.38 -76.55
N LEU A 298 31.80 27.39 -76.24
CA LEU A 298 32.83 27.81 -77.20
C LEU A 298 32.95 26.82 -78.36
N ASN A 299 32.88 25.51 -78.08
CA ASN A 299 32.89 24.47 -79.11
C ASN A 299 31.69 24.59 -80.06
N GLN A 300 30.48 24.89 -79.56
CA GLN A 300 29.31 25.14 -80.43
C GLN A 300 29.51 26.35 -81.35
N LYS A 301 30.10 27.45 -80.84
CA LYS A 301 30.43 28.63 -81.64
C LYS A 301 31.47 28.31 -82.73
N LEU A 302 32.49 27.52 -82.37
CA LEU A 302 33.51 27.06 -83.30
C LEU A 302 32.90 26.24 -84.45
N THR A 303 32.06 25.25 -84.14
CA THR A 303 31.40 24.41 -85.16
C THR A 303 30.56 25.24 -86.12
N LYS A 304 29.82 26.25 -85.62
CA LYS A 304 29.02 27.13 -86.47
C LYS A 304 29.88 27.96 -87.44
N LYS A 305 31.05 28.44 -86.99
CA LYS A 305 31.98 29.19 -87.83
C LYS A 305 32.70 28.32 -88.86
N GLU A 306 33.04 27.08 -88.50
CA GLU A 306 33.59 26.09 -89.44
C GLU A 306 32.58 25.77 -90.56
N GLN A 307 31.29 25.70 -90.23
CA GLN A 307 30.23 25.54 -91.22
C GLN A 307 30.11 26.76 -92.16
N GLU A 308 30.20 27.99 -91.64
CA GLU A 308 30.20 29.22 -92.46
C GLU A 308 31.36 29.24 -93.48
N ILE A 309 32.56 28.76 -93.10
CA ILE A 309 33.69 28.62 -94.04
C ILE A 309 33.41 27.57 -95.11
N SER A 310 32.84 26.43 -94.73
CA SER A 310 32.47 25.36 -95.67
C SER A 310 31.48 25.88 -96.74
N GLU A 311 30.46 26.61 -96.32
CA GLU A 311 29.46 27.22 -97.21
C GLU A 311 30.07 28.29 -98.12
N ASN A 312 30.97 29.13 -97.60
CA ASN A 312 31.65 30.14 -98.41
C ASN A 312 32.62 29.52 -99.43
N ASN A 313 33.32 28.44 -99.07
CA ASN A 313 34.16 27.70 -100.02
C ASN A 313 33.34 27.11 -101.18
N GLN A 314 32.16 26.55 -100.90
CA GLN A 314 31.27 26.06 -101.95
C GLN A 314 30.80 27.19 -102.89
N LYS A 315 30.48 28.37 -102.34
CA LYS A 315 30.08 29.55 -103.14
C LYS A 315 31.23 30.09 -103.99
N ILE A 316 32.45 30.13 -103.46
CA ILE A 316 33.66 30.52 -104.18
C ILE A 316 33.88 29.57 -105.37
N GLN A 317 33.81 28.25 -105.14
CA GLN A 317 33.94 27.26 -106.20
C GLN A 317 32.92 27.46 -107.32
N GLN A 318 31.65 27.71 -106.99
CA GLN A 318 30.61 28.00 -107.98
C GLN A 318 30.89 29.27 -108.81
N VAL A 319 31.37 30.33 -108.16
CA VAL A 319 31.75 31.60 -108.83
C VAL A 319 32.94 31.40 -109.77
N GLU A 320 33.92 30.59 -109.38
CA GLU A 320 35.09 30.28 -110.20
C GLU A 320 34.75 29.42 -111.43
N GLU A 321 33.85 28.44 -111.27
CA GLU A 321 33.33 27.64 -112.37
C GLU A 321 32.57 28.50 -113.39
N GLU A 322 31.70 29.40 -112.93
CA GLU A 322 30.95 30.34 -113.79
C GLU A 322 31.90 31.30 -114.52
N LYS A 323 32.90 31.84 -113.82
CA LYS A 323 33.94 32.70 -114.41
C LYS A 323 34.75 31.96 -115.47
N SER A 324 35.16 30.72 -115.21
CA SER A 324 35.94 29.90 -116.18
C SER A 324 35.17 29.68 -117.48
N LYS A 325 33.85 29.48 -117.38
CA LYS A 325 32.97 29.32 -118.55
C LYS A 325 32.90 30.62 -119.37
N LEU A 326 32.71 31.77 -118.72
CA LEU A 326 32.66 33.07 -119.39
C LEU A 326 34.01 33.47 -120.02
N ILE A 327 35.15 33.11 -119.42
CA ILE A 327 36.47 33.36 -120.01
C ILE A 327 36.62 32.59 -121.33
N LYS A 328 36.23 31.32 -121.38
CA LYS A 328 36.28 30.52 -122.61
C LYS A 328 35.38 31.11 -123.71
N GLU A 329 34.17 31.53 -123.36
CA GLU A 329 33.27 32.18 -124.30
C GLU A 329 33.85 33.51 -124.81
N LYS A 330 34.51 34.28 -123.94
CA LYS A 330 35.16 35.54 -124.29
C LYS A 330 36.33 35.33 -125.25
N GLU A 331 37.19 34.34 -124.99
CA GLU A 331 38.31 33.96 -125.88
C GLU A 331 37.81 33.55 -127.27
N GLU A 332 36.68 32.83 -127.34
CA GLU A 332 36.06 32.46 -128.62
C GLU A 332 35.54 33.68 -129.40
N ILE A 333 34.92 34.64 -128.69
CA ILE A 333 34.49 35.91 -129.30
C ILE A 333 35.70 36.73 -129.77
N GLU A 334 36.78 36.77 -129.00
CA GLU A 334 38.02 37.48 -129.35
C GLU A 334 38.64 36.92 -130.63
N SER A 335 38.67 35.59 -130.77
CA SER A 335 39.15 34.92 -131.98
C SER A 335 38.32 35.34 -133.19
N LYS A 336 36.99 35.38 -133.06
CA LYS A 336 36.08 35.84 -134.14
C LYS A 336 36.27 37.33 -134.46
N ILE A 337 36.49 38.19 -133.46
CA ILE A 337 36.82 39.61 -133.64
C ILE A 337 38.10 39.75 -134.46
N ASN A 338 39.15 39.00 -134.13
CA ASN A 338 40.43 39.05 -134.85
C ASN A 338 40.30 38.54 -136.29
N GLU A 339 39.53 37.48 -136.51
CA GLU A 339 39.19 36.99 -137.86
C GLU A 339 38.47 38.07 -138.68
N PHE A 340 37.44 38.71 -138.12
CA PHE A 340 36.71 39.77 -138.81
C PHE A 340 37.57 41.01 -139.04
N LYS A 341 38.46 41.39 -138.11
CA LYS A 341 39.43 42.48 -138.32
C LYS A 341 40.35 42.20 -139.50
N GLU A 342 40.86 40.98 -139.61
CA GLU A 342 41.76 40.59 -140.69
C GLU A 342 41.03 40.54 -142.04
N GLN A 343 39.79 40.00 -142.08
CA GLN A 343 38.94 40.04 -143.27
C GLN A 343 38.62 41.48 -143.71
N THR A 344 38.36 42.37 -142.74
CA THR A 344 38.07 43.78 -142.98
C THR A 344 39.31 44.49 -143.54
N LYS A 345 40.49 44.27 -142.95
CA LYS A 345 41.78 44.79 -143.42
C LYS A 345 42.13 44.30 -144.82
N ASN A 346 42.00 42.99 -145.10
CA ASN A 346 42.23 42.43 -146.42
C ASN A 346 41.28 43.03 -147.47
N SER A 347 40.02 43.26 -147.09
CA SER A 347 39.05 43.94 -147.96
C SER A 347 39.45 45.39 -148.22
N THR A 348 39.94 46.12 -147.21
CA THR A 348 40.46 47.49 -147.38
C THR A 348 41.68 47.54 -148.29
N GLU A 349 42.70 46.71 -148.04
CA GLU A 349 43.92 46.67 -148.85
C GLU A 349 43.61 46.29 -150.31
N ARG A 350 42.65 45.38 -150.54
CA ARG A 350 42.20 45.03 -151.89
C ARG A 350 41.43 46.16 -152.56
N ILE A 351 40.54 46.85 -151.83
CA ILE A 351 39.84 48.04 -152.35
C ILE A 351 40.86 49.13 -152.75
N GLU A 352 41.87 49.40 -151.92
CA GLU A 352 42.93 50.37 -152.22
C GLU A 352 43.81 49.93 -153.39
N ALA A 353 44.15 48.65 -153.49
CA ALA A 353 44.91 48.10 -154.61
C ALA A 353 44.13 48.22 -155.92
N LEU A 354 42.84 47.88 -155.90
CA LEU A 354 41.93 48.05 -157.05
C LEU A 354 41.77 49.53 -157.43
N GLU A 355 41.80 50.46 -156.46
CA GLU A 355 41.82 51.90 -156.73
C GLU A 355 43.11 52.36 -157.39
N ARG A 356 44.27 51.86 -156.94
CA ARG A 356 45.56 52.17 -157.60
C ARG A 356 45.64 51.56 -158.99
N GLU A 357 45.19 50.33 -159.16
CA GLU A 357 45.16 49.63 -160.45
C GLU A 357 44.22 50.36 -161.43
N LYS A 358 43.02 50.75 -160.97
CA LYS A 358 42.13 51.63 -161.73
C LYS A 358 42.81 52.94 -162.12
N LYS A 359 43.49 53.61 -161.19
CA LYS A 359 44.20 54.86 -161.46
C LYS A 359 45.33 54.70 -162.48
N THR A 360 46.13 53.65 -162.39
CA THR A 360 47.20 53.37 -163.38
C THR A 360 46.61 53.05 -164.76
N ILE A 361 45.49 52.33 -164.81
CA ILE A 361 44.77 52.07 -166.07
C ILE A 361 44.16 53.36 -166.64
N GLU A 362 43.64 54.25 -165.80
CA GLU A 362 43.15 55.58 -166.19
C GLU A 362 44.30 56.46 -166.73
N GLU A 363 45.45 56.50 -166.07
CA GLU A 363 46.64 57.23 -166.54
C GLU A 363 47.18 56.65 -167.87
N ALA A 364 47.17 55.32 -168.03
CA ALA A 364 47.56 54.66 -169.28
C ALA A 364 46.54 54.92 -170.41
N LYS A 365 45.24 54.97 -170.08
CA LYS A 365 44.18 55.38 -170.98
C LYS A 365 44.36 56.83 -171.41
N ASP A 366 44.66 57.74 -170.48
CA ASP A 366 44.88 59.16 -170.77
C ASP A 366 46.14 59.37 -171.62
N SER A 367 47.22 58.62 -171.35
CA SER A 367 48.41 58.60 -172.21
C SER A 367 48.12 58.06 -173.61
N ALA A 368 47.28 57.01 -173.73
CA ALA A 368 46.81 56.51 -175.03
C ALA A 368 45.91 57.53 -175.74
N LEU A 369 45.09 58.29 -175.00
CA LEU A 369 44.26 59.38 -175.51
C LEU A 369 45.13 60.52 -176.06
N GLN A 370 46.19 60.88 -175.34
CA GLN A 370 47.14 61.92 -175.75
C GLN A 370 47.93 61.50 -177.00
N LYS A 371 48.35 60.22 -177.08
CA LYS A 371 48.94 59.66 -178.31
C LYS A 371 47.96 59.65 -179.48
N LEU A 372 46.69 59.32 -179.23
CA LEU A 372 45.63 59.36 -180.24
C LEU A 372 45.44 60.78 -180.78
N GLU A 373 45.50 61.81 -179.92
CA GLU A 373 45.44 63.22 -180.32
C GLU A 373 46.68 63.67 -181.11
N GLU A 374 47.88 63.25 -180.72
CA GLU A 374 49.13 63.51 -181.45
C GLU A 374 49.16 62.85 -182.84
N GLU A 375 48.66 61.61 -182.97
CA GLU A 375 48.60 60.89 -184.24
C GLU A 375 47.52 61.44 -185.17
N LYS A 376 46.38 61.90 -184.62
CA LYS A 376 45.36 62.63 -185.39
C LYS A 376 45.89 63.95 -185.98
N ALA A 377 46.95 64.54 -185.41
CA ALA A 377 47.55 65.80 -185.88
C ALA A 377 48.57 65.65 -187.04
N LYS A 378 49.05 64.45 -187.40
CA LYS A 378 50.14 64.21 -188.39
C LYS A 378 49.72 63.85 -189.83
N ASN A 379 48.49 64.19 -190.23
CA ASN A 379 47.97 64.16 -191.61
C ASN A 379 47.81 62.76 -192.27
N ALA A 380 46.54 62.32 -192.25
CA ALA A 380 45.78 61.53 -193.24
C ALA A 380 46.30 60.19 -193.83
N GLN A 381 47.52 59.71 -193.53
CA GLN A 381 47.99 58.39 -194.03
C GLN A 381 48.09 57.29 -192.96
N GLN A 382 47.61 57.51 -191.73
CA GLN A 382 47.73 56.59 -190.57
C GLN A 382 46.40 56.10 -189.96
N GLU A 383 45.35 55.82 -190.74
CA GLU A 383 44.06 55.34 -190.22
C GLU A 383 44.14 54.03 -189.40
N ARG A 384 45.10 53.13 -189.68
CA ARG A 384 45.24 51.86 -188.94
C ARG A 384 45.67 52.03 -187.48
N LEU A 385 46.56 52.99 -187.18
CA LEU A 385 47.05 53.18 -185.80
C LEU A 385 45.99 53.84 -184.90
N ILE A 386 45.14 54.70 -185.47
CA ILE A 386 44.02 55.35 -184.78
C ILE A 386 43.00 54.30 -184.32
N GLN A 387 42.60 53.37 -185.19
CA GLN A 387 41.66 52.30 -184.85
C GLN A 387 42.21 51.35 -183.78
N GLU A 388 43.50 51.03 -183.86
CA GLU A 388 44.16 50.14 -182.90
C GLU A 388 44.24 50.79 -181.51
N THR A 389 44.42 52.12 -181.45
CA THR A 389 44.47 52.90 -180.21
C THR A 389 43.07 53.12 -179.61
N GLU A 390 42.04 53.36 -180.43
CA GLU A 390 40.64 53.46 -179.98
C GLU A 390 40.12 52.12 -179.42
N THR A 391 40.52 50.98 -180.02
CA THR A 391 40.20 49.64 -179.50
C THR A 391 40.83 49.41 -178.13
N LYS A 392 42.11 49.77 -177.95
CA LYS A 392 42.79 49.70 -176.65
C LYS A 392 42.10 50.56 -175.59
N ILE A 393 41.58 51.73 -175.94
CA ILE A 393 40.81 52.58 -175.01
C ILE A 393 39.49 51.91 -174.60
N GLN A 394 38.77 51.26 -175.53
CA GLN A 394 37.55 50.51 -175.20
C GLN A 394 37.83 49.31 -174.28
N GLU A 395 38.90 48.55 -174.55
CA GLU A 395 39.34 47.46 -173.67
C GLU A 395 39.67 47.97 -172.27
N LYS A 396 40.37 49.10 -172.15
CA LYS A 396 40.69 49.73 -170.86
C LYS A 396 39.44 50.22 -170.12
N ASN A 397 38.42 50.72 -170.82
CA ASN A 397 37.14 51.09 -170.20
C ASN A 397 36.37 49.88 -169.65
N GLN A 398 36.35 48.75 -170.37
CA GLN A 398 35.74 47.51 -169.86
C GLN A 398 36.47 46.97 -168.63
N GLU A 399 37.81 47.10 -168.60
CA GLU A 399 38.64 46.72 -167.46
C GLU A 399 38.32 47.60 -166.23
N ILE A 400 38.13 48.91 -166.42
CA ILE A 400 37.70 49.85 -165.37
C ILE A 400 36.30 49.49 -164.82
N GLU A 401 35.33 49.16 -165.68
CA GLU A 401 33.98 48.77 -165.23
C GLU A 401 34.00 47.47 -164.42
N LYS A 402 34.81 46.48 -164.84
CA LYS A 402 34.98 45.22 -164.10
C LYS A 402 35.58 45.48 -162.72
N ILE A 403 36.65 46.27 -162.63
CA ILE A 403 37.28 46.68 -161.36
C ILE A 403 36.29 47.44 -160.47
N THR A 404 35.44 48.29 -161.06
CA THR A 404 34.44 49.07 -160.29
C THR A 404 33.37 48.16 -159.68
N ARG A 405 32.84 47.17 -160.41
CA ARG A 405 31.87 46.20 -159.85
C ARG A 405 32.49 45.32 -158.77
N GLU A 406 33.73 44.87 -158.97
CA GLU A 406 34.46 44.07 -157.99
C GLU A 406 34.70 44.88 -156.70
N LYS A 407 35.06 46.15 -156.82
CA LYS A 407 35.20 47.08 -155.69
C LYS A 407 33.88 47.26 -154.92
N GLU A 408 32.74 47.41 -155.60
CA GLU A 408 31.42 47.55 -154.95
C GLU A 408 31.07 46.30 -154.13
N GLN A 409 31.34 45.09 -154.64
CA GLN A 409 31.11 43.84 -153.89
C GLN A 409 31.98 43.71 -152.64
N TYR A 410 33.26 44.09 -152.72
CA TYR A 410 34.14 44.12 -151.55
C TYR A 410 33.73 45.21 -150.54
N LYS A 411 33.13 46.31 -151.01
CA LYS A 411 32.62 47.39 -150.15
C LYS A 411 31.37 46.95 -149.36
N ASP A 412 30.42 46.27 -150.00
CA ASP A 412 29.25 45.69 -149.31
C ASP A 412 29.68 44.61 -148.30
N GLY A 413 30.64 43.75 -148.68
CA GLY A 413 31.25 42.78 -147.77
C GLY A 413 31.95 43.43 -146.57
N PHE A 414 32.64 44.55 -146.79
CA PHE A 414 33.29 45.34 -145.75
C PHE A 414 32.28 45.94 -144.76
N GLU A 415 31.19 46.58 -145.23
CA GLU A 415 30.21 47.17 -144.31
C GLU A 415 29.51 46.10 -143.46
N LYS A 416 29.17 44.95 -144.05
CA LYS A 416 28.57 43.84 -143.31
C LYS A 416 29.52 43.25 -142.26
N ASN A 417 30.79 43.08 -142.62
CA ASN A 417 31.82 42.61 -141.69
C ASN A 417 32.11 43.63 -140.58
N LYS A 418 32.02 44.93 -140.88
CA LYS A 418 32.15 46.00 -139.90
C LYS A 418 31.00 45.99 -138.88
N GLU A 419 29.76 45.81 -139.33
CA GLU A 419 28.60 45.71 -138.43
C GLU A 419 28.68 44.45 -137.53
N LEU A 420 29.07 43.30 -138.10
CA LEU A 420 29.32 42.08 -137.34
C LEU A 420 30.44 42.24 -136.32
N LEU A 421 31.52 42.94 -136.70
CA LEU A 421 32.64 43.28 -135.82
C LEU A 421 32.18 44.16 -134.65
N ASP A 422 31.42 45.23 -134.92
CA ASP A 422 30.91 46.13 -133.88
C ASP A 422 29.96 45.42 -132.89
N ASN A 423 29.11 44.51 -133.38
CA ASN A 423 28.25 43.70 -132.52
C ASN A 423 29.04 42.70 -131.66
N LYS A 424 30.07 42.05 -132.22
CA LYS A 424 30.94 41.14 -131.46
C LYS A 424 31.79 41.87 -130.42
N ILE A 425 32.23 43.09 -130.70
CA ILE A 425 32.93 43.94 -129.73
C ILE A 425 32.00 44.26 -128.54
N LYS A 426 30.72 44.61 -128.79
CA LYS A 426 29.75 44.83 -127.69
C LYS A 426 29.51 43.58 -126.85
N GLU A 427 29.41 42.40 -127.47
CA GLU A 427 29.29 41.13 -126.73
C GLU A 427 30.55 40.84 -125.89
N PHE A 428 31.75 41.11 -126.43
CA PHE A 428 33.02 40.95 -125.72
C PHE A 428 33.12 41.88 -124.49
N ASP A 429 32.72 43.15 -124.65
CA ASP A 429 32.71 44.13 -123.56
C ASP A 429 31.71 43.75 -122.47
N ALA A 430 30.51 43.29 -122.84
CA ALA A 430 29.51 42.80 -121.87
C ALA A 430 30.00 41.57 -121.08
N GLN A 431 30.70 40.63 -121.74
CA GLN A 431 31.31 39.49 -121.04
C GLN A 431 32.47 39.93 -120.12
N ALA A 432 33.26 40.91 -120.54
CA ALA A 432 34.33 41.47 -119.72
C ALA A 432 33.79 42.14 -118.43
N GLU A 433 32.69 42.87 -118.53
CA GLU A 433 32.03 43.50 -117.38
C GLU A 433 31.48 42.46 -116.40
N LYS A 434 30.85 41.39 -116.91
CA LYS A 434 30.34 40.29 -116.08
C LYS A 434 31.45 39.50 -115.37
N ILE A 435 32.59 39.29 -116.04
CA ILE A 435 33.79 38.70 -115.42
C ILE A 435 34.31 39.61 -114.29
N ASN A 436 34.29 40.94 -114.47
CA ASN A 436 34.69 41.88 -113.41
C ASN A 436 33.75 41.87 -112.21
N GLU A 437 32.44 41.72 -112.43
CA GLU A 437 31.47 41.57 -111.35
C GLU A 437 31.69 40.27 -110.55
N LEU A 438 31.93 39.14 -111.23
CA LEU A 438 32.29 37.88 -110.59
C LEU A 438 33.61 37.97 -109.82
N ASN A 439 34.61 38.72 -110.32
CA ASN A 439 35.85 38.97 -109.60
C ASN A 439 35.61 39.72 -108.29
N ARG A 440 34.76 40.75 -108.30
CA ARG A 440 34.40 41.50 -107.09
C ARG A 440 33.69 40.60 -106.08
N LYS A 441 32.73 39.80 -106.54
CA LYS A 441 32.00 38.84 -105.69
C LYS A 441 32.92 37.77 -105.09
N ASN A 442 33.88 37.27 -105.86
CA ASN A 442 34.86 36.31 -105.37
C ASN A 442 35.78 36.95 -104.29
N GLN A 443 36.20 38.20 -104.50
CA GLN A 443 37.00 38.94 -103.53
C GLN A 443 36.24 39.20 -102.22
N GLU A 444 34.96 39.53 -102.28
CA GLU A 444 34.09 39.70 -101.10
C GLU A 444 33.94 38.38 -100.32
N LEU A 445 33.73 37.26 -101.01
CA LEU A 445 33.64 35.93 -100.39
C LEU A 445 34.97 35.46 -99.77
N GLU A 446 36.10 35.70 -100.44
CA GLU A 446 37.43 35.40 -99.89
C GLU A 446 37.75 36.29 -98.67
N THR A 447 37.31 37.54 -98.66
CA THR A 447 37.44 38.43 -97.48
C THR A 447 36.59 37.93 -96.31
N ALA A 448 35.35 37.49 -96.57
CA ALA A 448 34.46 36.93 -95.55
C ALA A 448 34.98 35.60 -94.97
N LYS A 449 35.57 34.75 -95.83
CA LYS A 449 36.27 33.52 -95.44
C LYS A 449 37.49 33.80 -94.57
N ALA A 450 38.34 34.75 -94.95
CA ALA A 450 39.51 35.14 -94.16
C ALA A 450 39.11 35.71 -92.78
N SER A 451 38.05 36.51 -92.71
CA SER A 451 37.50 37.01 -91.45
C SER A 451 37.00 35.88 -90.55
N SER A 452 36.27 34.92 -91.11
CA SER A 452 35.75 33.76 -90.37
C SER A 452 36.89 32.84 -89.89
N GLN A 453 37.95 32.69 -90.69
CA GLN A 453 39.14 31.91 -90.33
C GLN A 453 39.90 32.56 -89.15
N ALA A 454 40.06 33.87 -89.17
CA ALA A 454 40.69 34.60 -88.07
C ALA A 454 39.91 34.48 -86.75
N GLU A 455 38.57 34.41 -86.83
CA GLU A 455 37.70 34.23 -85.68
C GLU A 455 37.75 32.80 -85.12
N ILE A 456 37.87 31.79 -86.00
CA ILE A 456 38.13 30.39 -85.61
C ILE A 456 39.44 30.24 -84.86
N GLU A 457 40.53 30.86 -85.33
CA GLU A 457 41.82 30.78 -84.65
C GLU A 457 41.76 31.38 -83.24
N LYS A 458 41.05 32.51 -83.07
CA LYS A 458 40.80 33.08 -81.74
C LYS A 458 39.97 32.17 -80.83
N LEU A 459 38.94 31.52 -81.37
CA LEU A 459 38.12 30.56 -80.61
C LEU A 459 38.93 29.33 -80.20
N LYS A 460 39.76 28.80 -81.10
CA LYS A 460 40.66 27.66 -80.80
C LYS A 460 41.68 28.01 -79.73
N GLU A 461 42.25 29.21 -79.77
CA GLU A 461 43.18 29.68 -78.74
C GLU A 461 42.48 29.82 -77.37
N GLN A 462 41.25 30.36 -77.33
CA GLN A 462 40.46 30.44 -76.10
C GLN A 462 40.08 29.06 -75.54
N ILE A 463 39.69 28.12 -76.41
CA ILE A 463 39.40 26.74 -76.01
C ILE A 463 40.65 26.09 -75.43
N SER A 464 41.81 26.24 -76.07
CA SER A 464 43.09 25.72 -75.59
C SER A 464 43.48 26.28 -74.22
N GLN A 465 43.30 27.59 -73.99
CA GLN A 465 43.58 28.22 -72.69
C GLN A 465 42.64 27.70 -71.59
N ASN A 466 41.36 27.50 -71.91
CA ASN A 466 40.39 26.97 -70.96
C ASN A 466 40.63 25.47 -70.67
N GLU A 467 41.02 24.68 -71.66
CA GLU A 467 41.42 23.28 -71.46
C GLU A 467 42.69 23.15 -70.62
N GLU A 468 43.68 24.02 -70.81
CA GLU A 468 44.90 24.03 -69.99
C GLU A 468 44.61 24.46 -68.54
N THR A 469 43.70 25.42 -68.36
CA THR A 469 43.23 25.87 -67.03
C THR A 469 42.48 24.74 -66.32
N LYS A 470 41.58 24.05 -67.02
CA LYS A 470 40.89 22.86 -66.53
C LYS A 470 41.88 21.76 -66.13
N LYS A 471 42.89 21.49 -66.95
CA LYS A 471 43.91 20.46 -66.67
C LYS A 471 44.75 20.80 -65.43
N LYS A 472 45.10 22.07 -65.22
CA LYS A 472 45.77 22.56 -64.00
C LYS A 472 44.88 22.42 -62.75
N LEU A 473 43.58 22.72 -62.87
CA LEU A 473 42.59 22.51 -61.82
C LEU A 473 42.40 21.03 -61.49
N GLU A 474 42.33 20.15 -62.49
CA GLU A 474 42.24 18.69 -62.31
C GLU A 474 43.51 18.10 -61.66
N GLN A 475 44.70 18.57 -62.03
CA GLN A 475 45.95 18.17 -61.35
C GLN A 475 45.99 18.62 -59.89
N LYS A 476 45.62 19.88 -59.61
CA LYS A 476 45.51 20.38 -58.24
C LYS A 476 44.50 19.57 -57.42
N HIS A 477 43.38 19.20 -58.03
CA HIS A 477 42.39 18.32 -57.42
C HIS A 477 42.95 16.93 -57.08
N GLN A 478 43.70 16.32 -58.00
CA GLN A 478 44.30 15.00 -57.75
C GLN A 478 45.39 15.04 -56.68
N GLU A 479 46.20 16.10 -56.62
CA GLU A 479 47.23 16.25 -55.59
C GLU A 479 46.64 16.52 -54.20
N GLU A 480 45.61 17.37 -54.09
CA GLU A 480 44.92 17.61 -52.81
C GLU A 480 44.18 16.35 -52.34
N ILE A 481 43.46 15.64 -53.22
CA ILE A 481 42.78 14.36 -52.88
C ILE A 481 43.79 13.29 -52.45
N LYS A 482 44.92 13.16 -53.14
CA LYS A 482 45.96 12.18 -52.80
C LYS A 482 46.59 12.48 -51.43
N LYS A 483 46.87 13.76 -51.14
CA LYS A 483 47.36 14.18 -49.82
C LYS A 483 46.36 13.85 -48.70
N ILE A 484 45.07 14.06 -48.95
CA ILE A 484 43.98 13.75 -48.01
C ILE A 484 43.84 12.23 -47.80
N GLN A 485 43.95 11.44 -48.86
CA GLN A 485 43.89 9.97 -48.78
C GLN A 485 45.10 9.40 -48.02
N ASP A 486 46.31 9.90 -48.29
CA ASP A 486 47.53 9.46 -47.61
C ASP A 486 47.49 9.78 -46.09
N GLU A 487 46.98 10.95 -45.69
CA GLU A 487 46.82 11.33 -44.27
C GLU A 487 45.74 10.51 -43.53
N LEU A 488 44.63 10.17 -44.19
CA LEU A 488 43.59 9.30 -43.65
C LEU A 488 44.03 7.84 -43.56
N GLU A 489 44.78 7.35 -44.55
CA GLU A 489 45.23 5.97 -44.62
C GLU A 489 46.37 5.68 -43.64
N GLN A 490 47.22 6.67 -43.35
CA GLN A 490 48.22 6.57 -42.30
C GLN A 490 47.57 6.49 -40.90
N LYS A 491 46.61 7.37 -40.59
CA LYS A 491 45.85 7.33 -39.31
C LYS A 491 45.07 6.02 -39.13
N ARG A 492 44.47 5.52 -40.21
CA ARG A 492 43.72 4.25 -40.21
C ARG A 492 44.63 3.02 -40.07
N LYS A 493 45.83 3.03 -40.64
CA LYS A 493 46.83 1.95 -40.45
C LYS A 493 47.32 1.88 -39.01
N ASP A 494 47.48 3.01 -38.35
CA ASP A 494 47.97 3.07 -36.96
C ASP A 494 46.91 2.57 -35.96
N GLU A 495 45.61 2.82 -36.20
CA GLU A 495 44.50 2.28 -35.39
C GLU A 495 44.21 0.80 -35.66
N ILE A 496 44.27 0.36 -36.94
CA ILE A 496 44.03 -1.04 -37.31
C ILE A 496 45.14 -1.95 -36.76
N LYS A 497 46.40 -1.50 -36.76
CA LYS A 497 47.52 -2.27 -36.19
C LYS A 497 47.33 -2.50 -34.68
N LYS A 498 46.81 -1.50 -33.96
CA LYS A 498 46.55 -1.57 -32.52
C LYS A 498 45.42 -2.56 -32.16
N ILE A 499 44.43 -2.72 -33.04
CA ILE A 499 43.30 -3.64 -32.87
C ILE A 499 43.64 -5.06 -33.36
N GLN A 500 44.50 -5.17 -34.39
CA GLN A 500 44.98 -6.47 -34.89
C GLN A 500 45.89 -7.18 -33.87
N ASP A 501 46.77 -6.42 -33.19
CA ASP A 501 47.65 -6.99 -32.15
C ASP A 501 46.89 -7.56 -30.94
N GLU A 502 45.69 -7.05 -30.62
CA GLU A 502 44.84 -7.55 -29.51
C GLU A 502 43.91 -8.72 -29.88
N ILE A 503 43.59 -8.89 -31.18
CA ILE A 503 42.68 -9.95 -31.66
C ILE A 503 43.46 -11.21 -32.08
N GLU A 504 44.73 -11.08 -32.46
CA GLU A 504 45.55 -12.17 -32.99
C GLU A 504 46.11 -13.13 -31.91
N GLU A 505 45.99 -12.80 -30.61
CA GLU A 505 46.37 -13.70 -29.50
C GLU A 505 45.27 -14.72 -29.12
N LYS A 506 44.01 -14.53 -29.55
CA LYS A 506 42.87 -15.32 -29.04
C LYS A 506 42.10 -16.19 -30.04
N TYR A 507 42.44 -16.17 -31.33
CA TYR A 507 41.60 -16.84 -32.34
C TYR A 507 42.22 -18.07 -33.04
N ASN A 508 43.43 -18.49 -32.67
CA ASN A 508 44.05 -19.69 -33.24
C ASN A 508 43.83 -20.92 -32.35
N THR A 509 42.65 -21.54 -32.43
CA THR A 509 42.48 -23.01 -32.46
C THR A 509 40.99 -23.40 -32.60
N LEU A 510 40.60 -23.77 -33.83
CA LEU A 510 39.87 -25.00 -34.20
C LEU A 510 38.88 -24.78 -35.37
N GLU A 511 39.40 -25.09 -36.55
CA GLU A 511 38.75 -25.78 -37.69
C GLU A 511 37.89 -26.99 -37.24
N LEU A 512 36.87 -27.55 -37.92
CA LEU A 512 36.24 -27.45 -39.25
C LEU A 512 34.99 -28.40 -39.24
N LYS A 513 33.91 -28.06 -40.00
CA LYS A 513 33.06 -28.89 -40.92
C LYS A 513 32.71 -30.39 -40.60
N LYS A 514 31.57 -31.02 -40.94
CA LYS A 514 30.29 -30.76 -41.67
C LYS A 514 29.48 -32.11 -41.75
N ILE A 515 28.16 -32.02 -42.03
CA ILE A 515 27.22 -32.98 -42.72
C ILE A 515 26.46 -34.11 -41.94
N VAL A 516 25.11 -34.10 -41.99
CA VAL A 516 24.19 -35.06 -42.68
C VAL A 516 22.81 -35.21 -41.96
N GLU A 517 21.78 -34.77 -42.69
CA GLU A 517 20.41 -35.31 -42.92
C GLU A 517 19.42 -35.71 -41.80
N ASN A 518 18.17 -35.31 -42.09
CA ASN A 518 16.88 -35.43 -41.40
C ASN A 518 16.28 -36.85 -41.52
N PRO A 519 15.57 -37.43 -40.53
CA PRO A 519 14.09 -37.34 -40.51
C PRO A 519 13.40 -37.50 -39.13
N ASN A 520 12.15 -37.04 -39.06
CA ASN A 520 11.07 -37.35 -38.09
C ASN A 520 10.76 -36.32 -37.01
N ILE A 521 9.85 -35.44 -37.42
CA ILE A 521 9.00 -34.60 -36.59
C ILE A 521 8.00 -35.51 -35.86
N GLY A 522 7.99 -35.38 -34.54
CA GLY A 522 7.02 -35.99 -33.65
C GLY A 522 7.68 -36.96 -32.70
N ASN A 523 8.41 -36.47 -31.69
CA ASN A 523 8.73 -37.29 -30.52
C ASN A 523 9.05 -36.46 -29.27
N VAL A 524 8.65 -37.05 -28.15
CA VAL A 524 9.13 -36.75 -26.80
C VAL A 524 10.66 -36.74 -26.83
N ILE A 525 11.26 -35.61 -26.43
CA ILE A 525 12.72 -35.47 -26.38
C ILE A 525 13.19 -35.88 -24.98
N TYR A 526 14.14 -36.81 -24.94
CA TYR A 526 14.87 -37.18 -23.74
C TYR A 526 16.17 -36.40 -23.71
N VAL A 527 16.31 -35.48 -22.77
CA VAL A 527 17.53 -34.68 -22.62
C VAL A 527 18.38 -35.31 -21.52
N ASN A 528 19.62 -35.73 -21.85
CA ASN A 528 20.60 -36.11 -20.85
C ASN A 528 20.95 -34.87 -20.03
N SER A 529 20.62 -34.89 -18.75
CA SER A 529 20.63 -33.75 -17.86
C SER A 529 20.99 -34.27 -16.46
N PRO A 530 22.01 -33.73 -15.78
CA PRO A 530 22.24 -34.02 -14.37
C PRO A 530 20.94 -33.82 -13.55
N GLU A 531 20.71 -34.63 -12.52
CA GLU A 531 19.43 -34.71 -11.77
C GLU A 531 18.85 -33.34 -11.35
N GLU A 532 19.69 -32.30 -11.21
CA GLU A 532 19.34 -30.95 -10.75
C GLU A 532 19.29 -29.85 -11.82
N THR A 533 19.09 -30.18 -13.10
CA THR A 533 19.14 -29.14 -14.16
C THR A 533 17.80 -28.44 -14.41
N ILE A 534 17.85 -27.12 -14.60
CA ILE A 534 16.77 -26.29 -15.12
C ILE A 534 17.01 -26.14 -16.63
N LEU A 535 16.06 -26.61 -17.44
CA LEU A 535 16.14 -26.57 -18.90
C LEU A 535 15.41 -25.33 -19.41
N ASP A 536 16.11 -24.41 -20.05
CA ASP A 536 15.50 -23.32 -20.82
C ASP A 536 15.60 -23.58 -22.32
N VAL A 537 14.58 -23.20 -23.09
CA VAL A 537 14.48 -23.46 -24.53
C VAL A 537 14.83 -22.18 -25.29
N ILE A 538 16.02 -22.13 -25.90
CA ILE A 538 16.41 -21.02 -26.75
C ILE A 538 16.25 -21.44 -28.22
N VAL A 539 15.45 -20.69 -28.97
CA VAL A 539 15.27 -20.86 -30.42
C VAL A 539 16.31 -20.02 -31.15
N ASN A 540 17.35 -20.65 -31.67
CA ASN A 540 18.38 -19.96 -32.43
C ASN A 540 18.03 -19.93 -33.94
N LYS A 541 18.30 -18.79 -34.58
CA LYS A 541 18.34 -18.55 -36.05
C LYS A 541 17.00 -18.50 -36.83
N ASN A 542 15.85 -18.25 -36.20
CA ASN A 542 14.62 -18.00 -36.94
C ASN A 542 13.81 -16.83 -36.37
N GLU A 543 13.92 -15.65 -37.01
CA GLU A 543 13.22 -14.42 -36.60
C GLU A 543 11.69 -14.58 -36.57
N LYS A 544 11.11 -15.46 -37.41
CA LYS A 544 9.66 -15.73 -37.44
C LYS A 544 9.17 -16.63 -36.29
N LEU A 545 10.07 -17.34 -35.62
CA LEU A 545 9.77 -18.22 -34.47
C LEU A 545 10.08 -17.56 -33.12
N LYS A 546 10.79 -16.42 -33.11
CA LYS A 546 11.10 -15.67 -31.88
C LYS A 546 9.82 -15.22 -31.14
N ASP A 547 8.77 -14.88 -31.89
CA ASP A 547 7.43 -14.53 -31.38
C ASP A 547 6.66 -15.73 -30.77
N LEU A 548 7.08 -16.96 -31.05
CA LEU A 548 6.49 -18.19 -30.50
C LEU A 548 7.13 -18.66 -29.19
N LYS A 549 8.24 -18.02 -28.76
CA LYS A 549 8.96 -18.34 -27.51
C LYS A 549 8.04 -18.30 -26.28
N ASP A 550 7.16 -17.31 -26.20
CA ASP A 550 6.23 -17.13 -25.07
C ASP A 550 5.07 -18.13 -25.05
N HIS A 551 4.84 -18.83 -26.18
CA HIS A 551 3.69 -19.72 -26.39
C HIS A 551 4.05 -21.20 -26.25
N LEU A 552 5.35 -21.56 -26.35
CA LEU A 552 5.85 -22.91 -26.13
C LEU A 552 6.08 -23.14 -24.63
N LYS A 553 5.00 -23.23 -23.85
CA LYS A 553 5.11 -23.69 -22.46
C LYS A 553 5.59 -25.14 -22.46
N VAL A 554 6.73 -25.45 -21.86
CA VAL A 554 7.23 -26.83 -21.72
C VAL A 554 7.15 -27.24 -20.25
N GLU A 555 6.59 -28.41 -19.98
CA GLU A 555 6.47 -29.00 -18.64
C GLU A 555 7.35 -30.24 -18.55
N VAL A 556 8.14 -30.34 -17.48
CA VAL A 556 8.87 -31.56 -17.12
C VAL A 556 7.87 -32.55 -16.55
N ILE A 557 7.66 -33.66 -17.24
CA ILE A 557 6.68 -34.70 -16.85
C ILE A 557 7.34 -35.76 -15.96
N ASP A 558 8.64 -36.01 -16.16
CA ASP A 558 9.35 -37.09 -15.48
C ASP A 558 10.87 -36.83 -15.45
N LYS A 559 11.55 -37.22 -14.37
CA LYS A 559 13.00 -37.18 -14.20
C LYS A 559 13.45 -38.56 -13.69
N GLU A 560 14.03 -39.37 -14.58
CA GLU A 560 14.64 -40.64 -14.21
C GLU A 560 16.08 -40.71 -14.73
N GLN A 561 17.03 -41.10 -13.87
CA GLN A 561 18.41 -41.46 -14.23
C GLN A 561 19.10 -40.49 -15.20
N GLY A 562 19.10 -39.21 -14.86
CA GLY A 562 19.74 -38.18 -15.67
C GLY A 562 19.07 -37.90 -17.01
N LYS A 563 17.77 -38.23 -17.18
CA LYS A 563 16.97 -37.85 -18.35
C LYS A 563 15.69 -37.13 -17.93
N ALA A 564 15.45 -35.95 -18.49
CA ALA A 564 14.21 -35.21 -18.31
C ALA A 564 13.25 -35.46 -19.49
N LYS A 565 12.01 -35.85 -19.19
CA LYS A 565 10.92 -36.01 -20.18
C LYS A 565 10.11 -34.72 -20.25
N LEU A 566 10.04 -34.10 -21.43
CA LEU A 566 9.39 -32.80 -21.62
C LEU A 566 8.08 -32.92 -22.43
N LYS A 567 7.02 -32.20 -22.02
CA LYS A 567 5.75 -32.02 -22.76
C LYS A 567 5.53 -30.57 -23.11
N VAL A 568 5.16 -30.26 -24.35
CA VAL A 568 4.68 -28.93 -24.70
C VAL A 568 3.21 -28.81 -24.25
N LYS A 569 2.91 -27.80 -23.43
CA LYS A 569 1.67 -27.60 -22.68
C LYS A 569 0.56 -26.92 -23.49
N ASP A 570 0.93 -26.17 -24.52
CA ASP A 570 -0.03 -25.44 -25.36
C ASP A 570 0.07 -25.86 -26.83
N THR A 571 -0.91 -26.64 -27.28
CA THR A 571 -1.06 -27.08 -28.68
C THR A 571 -2.17 -26.32 -29.41
N SER A 572 -2.77 -25.30 -28.78
CA SER A 572 -3.96 -24.62 -29.31
C SER A 572 -3.72 -23.81 -30.60
N ASN A 573 -2.46 -23.59 -30.97
CA ASN A 573 -2.02 -22.89 -32.19
C ASN A 573 -1.28 -23.79 -33.20
N PHE A 574 -1.55 -25.11 -33.20
CA PHE A 574 -0.88 -26.07 -34.08
C PHE A 574 -0.95 -25.70 -35.59
N GLU A 575 -2.02 -25.02 -36.02
CA GLU A 575 -2.16 -24.54 -37.40
C GLU A 575 -1.13 -23.48 -37.79
N LYS A 576 -0.69 -22.61 -36.87
CA LYS A 576 0.37 -21.61 -37.13
C LYS A 576 1.76 -22.26 -37.13
N LEU A 577 1.98 -23.25 -36.28
CA LEU A 577 3.22 -24.03 -36.20
C LEU A 577 3.45 -24.88 -37.45
N SER A 578 2.38 -25.46 -38.03
CA SER A 578 2.47 -26.33 -39.22
C SER A 578 2.98 -25.62 -40.48
N ARG A 579 2.95 -24.28 -40.52
CA ARG A 579 3.35 -23.44 -41.67
C ARG A 579 4.81 -22.98 -41.62
N LEU A 580 5.52 -23.19 -40.50
CA LEU A 580 6.93 -22.80 -40.33
C LEU A 580 7.83 -23.99 -40.73
N ARG A 581 8.38 -23.96 -41.95
CA ARG A 581 9.41 -24.92 -42.39
C ARG A 581 10.82 -24.35 -42.15
N GLY A 582 11.63 -25.09 -41.40
CA GLY A 582 13.05 -24.82 -41.14
C GLY A 582 13.54 -25.64 -39.94
N ASN A 583 14.81 -26.02 -39.92
CA ASN A 583 15.43 -26.65 -38.76
C ASN A 583 15.49 -25.62 -37.61
N VAL A 584 14.97 -26.00 -36.44
CA VAL A 584 15.10 -25.21 -35.21
C VAL A 584 16.27 -25.77 -34.42
N ASP A 585 17.36 -25.01 -34.34
CA ASP A 585 18.42 -25.29 -33.38
C ASP A 585 17.88 -24.91 -31.99
N ILE A 586 17.40 -25.90 -31.24
CA ILE A 586 17.03 -25.73 -29.83
C ILE A 586 18.29 -25.94 -29.00
N GLU A 587 18.79 -24.86 -28.42
CA GLU A 587 19.90 -24.91 -27.47
C GLU A 587 19.33 -24.88 -26.05
N PHE A 588 19.64 -25.90 -25.26
CA PHE A 588 19.27 -25.94 -23.84
C PHE A 588 20.43 -25.37 -23.03
N LYS A 589 20.20 -24.22 -22.38
CA LYS A 589 21.16 -23.70 -21.40
C LYS A 589 20.81 -24.20 -20.02
N ASN A 590 21.84 -24.73 -19.35
CA ASN A 590 21.74 -25.35 -18.04
C ASN A 590 22.29 -24.37 -17.01
N PHE A 591 21.48 -23.98 -16.04
CA PHE A 591 21.97 -23.50 -14.75
C PHE A 591 21.30 -24.33 -13.65
N GLY A 592 22.10 -24.83 -12.71
CA GLY A 592 21.62 -25.71 -11.64
C GLY A 592 21.15 -24.92 -10.42
N LYS A 593 20.46 -25.61 -9.50
CA LYS A 593 20.19 -25.10 -8.15
C LYS A 593 21.46 -24.60 -7.46
N GLU A 594 22.56 -25.34 -7.59
CA GLU A 594 23.88 -24.95 -7.07
C GLU A 594 24.35 -23.58 -7.59
N PHE A 595 24.08 -23.25 -8.86
CA PHE A 595 24.41 -21.93 -9.41
C PHE A 595 23.59 -20.83 -8.74
N VAL A 596 22.28 -21.03 -8.57
CA VAL A 596 21.40 -20.05 -7.90
C VAL A 596 21.81 -19.85 -6.44
N GLU A 597 22.12 -20.94 -5.72
CA GLU A 597 22.65 -20.88 -4.37
C GLU A 597 23.99 -20.14 -4.31
N LYS A 598 24.90 -20.42 -5.26
CA LYS A 598 26.20 -19.76 -5.38
C LYS A 598 26.06 -18.26 -5.59
N VAL A 599 25.20 -17.82 -6.52
CA VAL A 599 24.93 -16.38 -6.75
C VAL A 599 24.39 -15.74 -5.47
N TRP A 600 23.49 -16.41 -4.74
CA TRP A 600 22.98 -15.91 -3.47
C TRP A 600 24.06 -15.76 -2.39
N THR A 601 24.97 -16.74 -2.28
CA THR A 601 25.98 -16.78 -1.20
C THR A 601 27.25 -15.99 -1.49
N GLU A 602 27.73 -15.99 -2.73
CA GLU A 602 29.05 -15.44 -3.11
C GLU A 602 28.96 -14.01 -3.68
N LYS A 603 27.82 -13.65 -4.28
CA LYS A 603 27.65 -12.40 -5.05
C LYS A 603 26.55 -11.52 -4.48
N PHE A 604 26.72 -11.05 -3.24
CA PHE A 604 26.02 -9.86 -2.67
C PHE A 604 24.63 -10.01 -2.02
N PHE A 605 23.99 -11.17 -1.85
CA PHE A 605 22.68 -11.23 -1.15
C PHE A 605 22.76 -11.59 0.33
N LYS A 606 23.51 -12.65 0.68
CA LYS A 606 23.67 -13.06 2.07
C LYS A 606 24.33 -11.95 2.90
N GLY A 607 23.64 -11.46 3.93
CA GLY A 607 24.17 -10.43 4.83
C GLY A 607 23.99 -8.98 4.37
N LYS A 608 23.32 -8.71 3.24
CA LYS A 608 23.14 -7.35 2.65
C LYS A 608 21.68 -7.00 2.36
N ILE A 609 20.77 -7.60 3.11
CA ILE A 609 19.33 -7.35 2.99
C ILE A 609 18.92 -6.38 4.07
N VAL A 610 18.24 -5.31 3.69
CA VAL A 610 17.63 -4.39 4.67
C VAL A 610 16.24 -4.91 5.01
N SER A 611 15.90 -4.89 6.28
CA SER A 611 14.64 -5.43 6.82
C SER A 611 13.36 -4.74 6.30
N SER A 612 13.46 -3.56 5.71
CA SER A 612 12.34 -2.88 5.02
C SER A 612 12.09 -3.39 3.61
N GLU A 613 13.03 -4.14 3.02
CA GLU A 613 12.89 -4.63 1.65
C GLU A 613 11.81 -5.72 1.57
N LYS A 614 10.86 -5.51 0.65
CA LYS A 614 9.86 -6.53 0.32
C LYS A 614 10.53 -7.70 -0.39
N PHE A 615 10.02 -8.91 -0.16
CA PHE A 615 10.48 -10.13 -0.82
C PHE A 615 10.39 -10.06 -2.34
N LEU A 616 9.39 -9.38 -2.89
CA LEU A 616 9.33 -9.11 -4.33
C LEU A 616 10.50 -8.24 -4.82
N SER A 617 10.89 -7.22 -4.06
CA SER A 617 12.04 -6.37 -4.39
C SER A 617 13.36 -7.13 -4.29
N ILE A 618 13.51 -7.96 -3.26
CA ILE A 618 14.66 -8.86 -3.10
C ILE A 618 14.75 -9.84 -4.28
N LEU A 619 13.62 -10.45 -4.68
CA LEU A 619 13.57 -11.35 -5.84
C LEU A 619 13.96 -10.63 -7.13
N LYS A 620 13.44 -9.43 -7.38
CA LYS A 620 13.74 -8.68 -8.61
C LYS A 620 15.24 -8.39 -8.71
N ARG A 621 15.84 -7.86 -7.65
CA ARG A 621 17.28 -7.62 -7.56
C ARG A 621 18.08 -8.92 -7.77
N PHE A 622 17.60 -10.02 -7.20
CA PHE A 622 18.25 -11.32 -7.33
C PHE A 622 18.24 -11.86 -8.76
N LYS A 623 17.11 -11.73 -9.47
CA LYS A 623 17.01 -12.09 -10.90
C LYS A 623 17.94 -11.27 -11.78
N GLU A 624 18.07 -9.97 -11.50
CA GLU A 624 19.00 -9.07 -12.20
C GLU A 624 20.45 -9.52 -12.02
N GLU A 625 20.84 -9.97 -10.83
CA GLU A 625 22.20 -10.46 -10.57
C GLU A 625 22.48 -11.81 -11.24
N ILE A 626 21.51 -12.72 -11.22
CA ILE A 626 21.58 -13.98 -11.99
C ILE A 626 21.82 -13.70 -13.48
N LYS A 627 21.13 -12.70 -14.05
CA LYS A 627 21.29 -12.31 -15.46
C LYS A 627 22.70 -11.81 -15.77
N LYS A 628 23.32 -11.07 -14.85
CA LYS A 628 24.70 -10.57 -15.00
C LYS A 628 25.72 -11.70 -14.95
N GLU A 629 25.58 -12.63 -14.01
CA GLU A 629 26.50 -13.78 -13.86
C GLU A 629 26.40 -14.76 -15.04
N LEU A 630 25.28 -14.74 -15.77
CA LEU A 630 25.12 -15.45 -17.04
C LEU A 630 25.65 -14.65 -18.26
N GLU A 631 26.44 -13.60 -18.07
CA GLU A 631 26.99 -12.74 -19.16
C GLU A 631 25.91 -12.18 -20.11
N ASN A 632 24.72 -11.86 -19.59
CA ASN A 632 23.55 -11.44 -20.38
C ASN A 632 22.99 -12.48 -21.36
N GLN A 633 23.36 -13.76 -21.20
CA GLN A 633 22.67 -14.84 -21.89
C GLN A 633 21.20 -14.91 -21.43
N GLU A 634 20.25 -15.03 -22.37
CA GLU A 634 18.82 -15.09 -22.03
C GLU A 634 18.52 -16.35 -21.20
N TYR A 635 17.87 -16.15 -20.05
CA TYR A 635 17.16 -17.19 -19.32
C TYR A 635 15.72 -16.74 -19.07
N ASN A 636 14.79 -17.68 -18.93
CA ASN A 636 13.41 -17.39 -18.59
C ASN A 636 13.29 -16.97 -17.11
N GLU A 637 13.13 -15.68 -16.88
CA GLU A 637 12.98 -15.10 -15.53
C GLU A 637 11.77 -15.68 -14.76
N GLU A 638 10.77 -16.24 -15.44
CA GLU A 638 9.62 -16.93 -14.81
C GLU A 638 9.99 -18.25 -14.15
N HIS A 639 11.18 -18.80 -14.43
CA HIS A 639 11.63 -20.00 -13.75
C HIS A 639 11.92 -19.74 -12.27
N ILE A 640 12.27 -18.51 -11.88
CA ILE A 640 12.57 -18.20 -10.47
C ILE A 640 11.43 -17.36 -9.91
N GLN A 641 10.71 -17.87 -8.93
CA GLN A 641 9.53 -17.20 -8.38
C GLN A 641 9.55 -17.26 -6.85
N LEU A 642 8.81 -16.35 -6.20
CA LEU A 642 8.50 -16.55 -4.79
C LEU A 642 7.65 -17.81 -4.63
N ILE A 643 7.75 -18.45 -3.47
CA ILE A 643 6.99 -19.69 -3.20
C ILE A 643 5.47 -19.48 -3.25
N SER A 644 4.99 -18.27 -2.93
CA SER A 644 3.60 -17.86 -3.08
C SER A 644 3.45 -16.36 -3.30
N LYS A 645 2.31 -15.97 -3.88
CA LYS A 645 1.97 -14.56 -4.12
C LYS A 645 1.79 -13.76 -2.82
N ASP A 646 1.28 -14.40 -1.76
CA ASP A 646 1.14 -13.79 -0.43
C ASP A 646 2.49 -13.44 0.22
N TYR A 647 3.58 -13.98 -0.31
CA TYR A 647 4.94 -13.70 0.14
C TYR A 647 5.48 -12.38 -0.43
N GLU A 648 4.95 -11.88 -1.57
CA GLU A 648 5.47 -10.70 -2.28
C GLU A 648 5.61 -9.45 -1.41
N ASN A 649 4.61 -9.20 -0.56
CA ASN A 649 4.55 -8.01 0.31
C ASN A 649 5.19 -8.21 1.68
N LYS A 650 5.63 -9.43 2.01
CA LYS A 650 6.33 -9.69 3.27
C LYS A 650 7.77 -9.18 3.18
N ARG A 651 8.40 -9.03 4.34
CA ARG A 651 9.76 -8.53 4.52
C ARG A 651 10.48 -9.37 5.56
N PRO A 652 11.82 -9.42 5.57
CA PRO A 652 12.55 -10.12 6.60
C PRO A 652 12.38 -9.38 7.94
N LYS A 653 11.76 -10.06 8.90
CA LYS A 653 11.60 -9.55 10.28
C LYS A 653 12.84 -9.90 11.10
N ILE A 654 13.34 -8.98 11.92
CA ILE A 654 14.47 -9.24 12.84
C ILE A 654 13.98 -9.64 14.24
N LYS A 655 14.68 -10.55 14.92
CA LYS A 655 14.29 -11.08 16.25
C LYS A 655 14.26 -9.98 17.31
N GLU A 656 15.30 -9.16 17.31
CA GLU A 656 15.51 -8.02 18.20
C GLU A 656 16.42 -7.00 17.52
N LEU A 657 16.19 -5.71 17.78
CA LEU A 657 16.95 -4.58 17.24
C LEU A 657 18.48 -4.71 17.37
N LYS A 658 18.95 -5.39 18.43
CA LYS A 658 20.38 -5.55 18.73
C LYS A 658 21.06 -6.68 17.95
N PHE A 659 20.30 -7.69 17.55
CA PHE A 659 20.89 -8.95 17.10
C PHE A 659 20.95 -9.07 15.57
N GLN A 660 20.23 -8.23 14.81
CA GLN A 660 20.17 -8.24 13.32
C GLN A 660 19.82 -9.61 12.70
N ASP A 661 19.54 -10.62 13.53
CA ASP A 661 19.20 -11.97 13.14
C ASP A 661 17.73 -12.01 12.72
N PRO A 662 17.43 -12.53 11.53
CA PRO A 662 16.06 -12.61 11.07
C PRO A 662 15.28 -13.70 11.82
N LYS A 663 13.98 -13.45 12.06
CA LYS A 663 13.01 -14.41 12.58
C LYS A 663 12.81 -15.55 11.57
N GLU A 664 12.74 -15.20 10.29
CA GLU A 664 12.71 -16.14 9.18
C GLU A 664 14.16 -16.48 8.80
N LYS A 665 14.53 -17.77 8.80
CA LYS A 665 15.94 -18.17 8.57
C LYS A 665 16.37 -18.05 7.10
N SER A 666 15.42 -18.08 6.17
CA SER A 666 15.69 -18.16 4.74
C SER A 666 14.62 -17.47 3.91
N PHE A 667 15.06 -16.82 2.83
CA PHE A 667 14.25 -16.34 1.73
C PHE A 667 13.75 -17.54 0.91
N GLN A 668 12.43 -17.68 0.78
CA GLN A 668 11.81 -18.85 0.14
C GLN A 668 11.42 -18.53 -1.29
N ILE A 669 12.12 -19.16 -2.22
CA ILE A 669 11.79 -19.12 -3.65
C ILE A 669 11.47 -20.53 -4.14
N LYS A 670 11.00 -20.62 -5.37
CA LYS A 670 10.97 -21.86 -6.12
C LYS A 670 11.68 -21.65 -7.45
N ILE A 671 12.33 -22.69 -7.92
CA ILE A 671 12.82 -22.74 -9.28
C ILE A 671 11.99 -23.76 -10.04
N LEU A 672 11.26 -23.31 -11.06
CA LEU A 672 10.16 -24.04 -11.69
C LEU A 672 9.11 -24.43 -10.62
N ASN A 673 9.11 -25.70 -10.21
CA ASN A 673 8.24 -26.24 -9.17
C ASN A 673 9.00 -26.66 -7.90
N ASP A 674 10.34 -26.59 -7.91
CA ASP A 674 11.16 -27.08 -6.80
C ASP A 674 11.45 -25.95 -5.80
N PRO A 675 11.06 -26.09 -4.52
CA PRO A 675 11.32 -25.06 -3.51
C PRO A 675 12.80 -24.98 -3.18
N LEU A 676 13.29 -23.76 -2.99
CA LEU A 676 14.67 -23.45 -2.62
C LEU A 676 14.71 -22.46 -1.45
N LEU A 677 15.44 -22.84 -0.39
CA LEU A 677 15.59 -22.05 0.82
C LEU A 677 16.94 -21.34 0.82
N LEU A 678 16.92 -20.02 0.64
CA LEU A 678 18.11 -19.21 0.55
C LEU A 678 18.37 -18.48 1.88
N PRO A 679 19.42 -18.82 2.66
CA PRO A 679 19.61 -18.26 4.01
C PRO A 679 19.90 -16.76 3.95
N PHE A 680 19.18 -15.95 4.74
CA PHE A 680 19.34 -14.48 4.74
C PHE A 680 20.72 -14.02 5.23
N GLY A 681 21.34 -14.75 6.17
CA GLY A 681 22.48 -14.24 6.93
C GLY A 681 22.03 -13.16 7.92
N LYS A 682 22.87 -12.13 8.13
CA LYS A 682 22.49 -10.93 8.92
C LYS A 682 21.58 -10.03 8.09
N VAL A 683 20.54 -9.48 8.71
CA VAL A 683 19.63 -8.52 8.08
C VAL A 683 19.81 -7.17 8.74
N GLU A 684 20.09 -6.15 7.94
CA GLU A 684 20.27 -4.79 8.43
C GLU A 684 18.92 -4.22 8.88
N ALA A 685 18.87 -3.69 10.10
CA ALA A 685 17.68 -3.03 10.62
C ALA A 685 17.43 -1.74 9.82
N ALA A 686 16.25 -1.61 9.23
CA ALA A 686 15.89 -0.41 8.50
C ALA A 686 15.83 0.76 9.48
N ASN A 687 16.57 1.81 9.17
CA ASN A 687 16.64 3.01 9.99
C ASN A 687 16.86 4.22 9.08
N SER A 688 16.07 5.26 9.27
CA SER A 688 16.21 6.52 8.55
C SER A 688 15.90 7.68 9.50
N PRO A 689 16.78 8.69 9.61
CA PRO A 689 16.54 9.81 10.51
C PRO A 689 15.44 10.75 9.98
N THR A 690 14.74 11.42 10.89
CA THR A 690 13.82 12.52 10.51
C THR A 690 14.64 13.77 10.24
N LYS A 691 14.38 14.45 9.11
CA LYS A 691 15.05 15.72 8.76
C LYS A 691 14.12 16.90 9.00
N TYR A 692 14.69 17.94 9.59
CA TYR A 692 14.00 19.16 9.96
C TYR A 692 14.66 20.36 9.31
N ARG A 693 13.86 21.38 9.05
CA ARG A 693 14.29 22.70 8.61
C ARG A 693 13.82 23.75 9.63
N LYS A 694 14.75 24.59 10.06
CA LYS A 694 14.47 25.73 10.95
C LYS A 694 14.90 27.04 10.33
N THR A 695 14.21 28.12 10.70
CA THR A 695 14.60 29.49 10.40
C THR A 695 15.21 30.13 11.65
N LYS A 696 16.50 30.44 11.62
CA LYS A 696 17.17 31.18 12.70
C LYS A 696 17.74 32.46 12.11
N GLY A 697 17.19 33.63 12.47
CA GLY A 697 17.69 34.93 11.99
C GLY A 697 17.59 35.15 10.47
N GLY A 698 16.68 34.46 9.77
CA GLY A 698 16.57 34.49 8.30
C GLY A 698 17.36 33.41 7.57
N GLU A 699 18.26 32.69 8.25
CA GLU A 699 19.00 31.57 7.69
C GLU A 699 18.26 30.25 7.88
N ILE A 700 18.31 29.40 6.85
CA ILE A 700 17.74 28.06 6.84
C ILE A 700 18.81 27.09 7.34
N LEU A 701 18.52 26.39 8.45
CA LEU A 701 19.39 25.33 8.98
C LEU A 701 18.68 23.99 8.90
N GLU A 702 19.35 23.00 8.30
CA GLU A 702 18.90 21.61 8.26
C GLU A 702 19.59 20.80 9.37
N PHE A 703 18.81 19.99 10.08
CA PHE A 703 19.34 19.07 11.09
C PHE A 703 18.54 17.77 11.13
N TYR A 704 19.14 16.71 11.67
CA TYR A 704 18.49 15.41 11.82
C TYR A 704 18.41 15.02 13.30
N ARG A 705 17.39 14.23 13.66
CA ARG A 705 17.34 13.55 14.96
C ARG A 705 17.15 12.06 14.74
N GLU A 706 17.99 11.29 15.40
CA GLU A 706 17.76 9.88 15.63
C GLU A 706 16.71 9.75 16.74
N SER A 707 15.67 8.95 16.53
CA SER A 707 14.78 8.57 17.62
C SER A 707 15.52 7.55 18.48
N PRO A 708 15.52 7.68 19.82
CA PRO A 708 16.09 6.64 20.66
C PRO A 708 15.35 5.33 20.35
N LEU A 709 16.10 4.34 19.87
CA LEU A 709 15.64 3.01 19.40
C LEU A 709 14.83 2.21 20.45
N LEU A 710 14.67 2.74 21.67
CA LEU A 710 13.92 2.12 22.75
C LEU A 710 13.15 3.19 23.53
N GLY A 711 11.84 3.19 23.40
CA GLY A 711 10.97 3.86 24.36
C GLY A 711 9.50 3.62 24.03
N LYS A 712 8.78 2.96 24.95
CA LYS A 712 7.31 3.02 25.03
C LYS A 712 6.86 4.48 24.81
N PHE A 713 5.63 4.69 24.33
CA PHE A 713 4.97 5.98 24.01
C PHE A 713 5.09 7.14 25.05
N GLU A 714 5.81 6.94 26.14
CA GLU A 714 5.88 7.75 27.35
C GLU A 714 6.97 8.81 27.33
N HIS A 715 8.05 8.68 26.55
CA HIS A 715 9.01 9.78 26.40
C HIS A 715 8.62 10.71 25.26
N ASN A 716 7.47 11.34 25.50
CA ASN A 716 7.12 12.68 25.05
C ASN A 716 8.35 13.48 24.58
N MET A 717 8.45 13.72 23.27
CA MET A 717 9.15 14.91 22.76
C MET A 717 8.35 16.16 23.16
N ARG A 718 8.19 16.39 24.47
CA ARG A 718 7.67 17.62 25.11
C ARG A 718 8.68 18.77 24.99
N TYR A 719 9.46 18.81 23.92
CA TYR A 719 10.16 20.01 23.56
C TYR A 719 9.11 20.91 22.91
N LYS A 720 8.81 22.05 23.53
CA LYS A 720 8.32 23.21 22.78
C LYS A 720 9.39 23.49 21.73
N VAL A 721 9.31 22.86 20.57
CA VAL A 721 10.21 23.18 19.46
C VAL A 721 9.66 24.45 18.84
N GLY A 722 9.85 25.57 19.52
CA GLY A 722 9.59 26.91 18.98
C GLY A 722 10.53 27.28 17.83
N GLU A 723 11.21 26.30 17.22
CA GLU A 723 12.22 26.47 16.18
C GLU A 723 12.08 25.47 15.01
N VAL A 724 11.09 24.58 14.92
CA VAL A 724 10.94 23.69 13.74
C VAL A 724 9.79 24.19 12.88
N TYR A 725 10.15 24.76 11.75
CA TYR A 725 9.21 25.31 10.78
C TYR A 725 8.79 24.25 9.75
N GLU A 726 9.63 23.28 9.42
CA GLU A 726 9.29 22.29 8.40
C GLU A 726 9.97 20.93 8.64
N ILE A 727 9.23 19.84 8.42
CA ILE A 727 9.74 18.47 8.38
C ILE A 727 9.89 18.07 6.92
N THR A 728 11.12 17.96 6.43
CA THR A 728 11.42 17.70 5.01
C THR A 728 11.49 16.21 4.68
N GLN A 729 11.77 15.36 5.68
CA GLN A 729 11.81 13.90 5.54
C GLN A 729 11.28 13.22 6.80
N ILE A 730 10.37 12.26 6.62
CA ILE A 730 9.89 11.38 7.69
C ILE A 730 10.94 10.29 7.94
N GLY A 731 11.44 10.20 9.17
CA GLY A 731 12.29 9.09 9.60
C GLY A 731 11.49 7.89 10.08
N TYR A 732 12.15 6.74 10.18
CA TYR A 732 11.56 5.47 10.61
C TYR A 732 12.62 4.51 11.16
N TYR A 733 12.19 3.48 11.88
CA TYR A 733 13.03 2.40 12.39
C TYR A 733 12.28 1.05 12.36
N ASP A 734 13.00 -0.07 12.28
CA ASP A 734 12.42 -1.41 12.41
C ASP A 734 12.33 -1.83 13.89
N ASN A 735 11.13 -2.09 14.41
CA ASN A 735 10.95 -2.62 15.77
C ASN A 735 11.00 -4.16 15.84
N GLY A 736 11.37 -4.84 14.75
CA GLY A 736 11.38 -6.29 14.58
C GLY A 736 10.07 -6.89 14.09
N ASN A 737 8.98 -6.11 14.10
CA ASN A 737 7.68 -6.52 13.57
C ASN A 737 7.23 -5.62 12.41
N GLN A 738 7.44 -4.31 12.54
CA GLN A 738 6.97 -3.26 11.64
C GLN A 738 8.06 -2.21 11.42
N ILE A 739 8.00 -1.52 10.28
CA ILE A 739 8.81 -0.33 10.04
C ILE A 739 7.99 0.87 10.54
N VAL A 740 8.37 1.37 11.71
CA VAL A 740 7.62 2.37 12.48
C VAL A 740 8.11 3.76 12.14
N ALA A 741 7.20 4.63 11.71
CA ALA A 741 7.51 6.04 11.55
C ALA A 741 7.94 6.66 12.89
N HIS A 742 8.92 7.56 12.87
CA HIS A 742 9.25 8.32 14.06
C HIS A 742 8.06 9.15 14.54
N VAL A 743 7.91 9.27 15.86
CA VAL A 743 6.94 10.18 16.47
C VAL A 743 7.32 11.62 16.09
N MET A 744 6.35 12.36 15.58
CA MET A 744 6.52 13.73 15.12
C MET A 744 6.39 14.71 16.29
N PRO A 745 7.24 15.75 16.35
CA PRO A 745 7.08 16.81 17.35
C PRO A 745 5.78 17.60 17.10
N ASN A 746 5.34 18.37 18.10
CA ASN A 746 4.22 19.31 17.92
C ASN A 746 4.55 20.32 16.82
N ILE A 747 3.75 20.33 15.75
CA ILE A 747 3.89 21.28 14.63
C ILE A 747 2.92 22.42 14.89
N ILE A 748 3.37 23.43 15.65
CA ILE A 748 2.58 24.64 15.95
C ILE A 748 2.92 25.77 14.97
N ASP A 749 2.01 26.74 14.80
CA ASP A 749 2.22 28.03 14.13
C ASP A 749 2.82 27.99 12.70
N GLY A 750 2.03 27.51 11.72
CA GLY A 750 2.40 27.61 10.31
C GLY A 750 3.46 26.61 9.84
N GLY A 751 3.85 25.67 10.69
CA GLY A 751 4.80 24.61 10.34
C GLY A 751 4.28 23.68 9.23
N LYS A 752 5.20 23.15 8.43
CA LYS A 752 4.92 22.27 7.29
C LYS A 752 5.45 20.85 7.52
N ILE A 753 4.78 19.88 6.91
CA ILE A 753 5.26 18.50 6.82
C ILE A 753 5.36 18.10 5.36
N THR A 754 6.38 17.35 5.01
CA THR A 754 6.58 16.80 3.67
C THR A 754 5.34 16.04 3.18
N SER A 755 5.03 16.18 1.90
CA SER A 755 3.96 15.46 1.23
C SER A 755 4.34 14.03 0.82
N THR A 756 5.55 13.58 1.15
CA THR A 756 6.03 12.23 0.83
C THR A 756 6.18 11.40 2.09
N LEU A 757 5.45 10.28 2.15
CA LEU A 757 5.65 9.22 3.12
C LEU A 757 6.63 8.18 2.55
N PRO A 758 7.73 7.85 3.23
CA PRO A 758 8.61 6.76 2.82
C PRO A 758 7.85 5.44 2.66
N LYS A 759 7.99 4.80 1.50
CA LYS A 759 7.29 3.56 1.14
C LYS A 759 7.62 2.38 2.06
N GLU A 760 8.76 2.46 2.75
CA GLU A 760 9.25 1.46 3.69
C GLU A 760 8.38 1.40 4.96
N ILE A 761 7.68 2.48 5.31
CA ILE A 761 6.89 2.57 6.54
C ILE A 761 5.67 1.68 6.46
N THR A 762 5.56 0.76 7.42
CA THR A 762 4.39 -0.12 7.59
C THR A 762 3.58 0.21 8.85
N SER A 763 4.06 1.12 9.69
CA SER A 763 3.37 1.53 10.92
C SER A 763 3.43 3.03 11.14
N LEU A 764 2.25 3.66 11.20
CA LEU A 764 2.07 5.06 11.60
C LEU A 764 1.67 5.18 13.08
N GLN A 765 1.91 4.11 13.85
CA GLN A 765 1.44 4.00 15.23
C GLN A 765 1.95 5.14 16.09
N GLY A 766 1.04 5.92 16.68
CA GLY A 766 1.38 7.04 17.56
C GLY A 766 2.17 8.18 16.91
N MET A 767 2.27 8.22 15.57
CA MET A 767 3.12 9.19 14.86
C MET A 767 2.81 10.65 15.23
N PHE A 768 1.56 11.00 15.46
CA PHE A 768 1.11 12.34 15.87
C PHE A 768 0.45 12.34 17.26
N PHE A 769 0.84 11.42 18.15
CA PHE A 769 0.33 11.39 19.52
C PHE A 769 0.52 12.75 20.22
N GLN A 770 -0.54 13.28 20.82
CA GLN A 770 -0.61 14.59 21.47
C GLN A 770 -0.27 15.78 20.56
N ASN A 771 -0.32 15.61 19.23
CA ASN A 771 -0.01 16.69 18.31
C ASN A 771 -1.04 17.83 18.40
N SER A 772 -0.59 18.99 18.90
CA SER A 772 -1.44 20.18 19.03
C SER A 772 -1.54 21.01 17.75
N GLY A 773 -0.84 20.63 16.69
CA GLY A 773 -0.83 21.32 15.40
C GLY A 773 -2.15 21.16 14.65
N ASN A 774 -2.58 22.24 14.00
CA ASN A 774 -3.78 22.27 13.15
C ASN A 774 -3.45 22.25 11.64
N ASN A 775 -2.18 22.34 11.25
CA ASN A 775 -1.74 22.43 9.86
C ASN A 775 -0.80 21.28 9.47
N LEU A 776 -1.38 20.09 9.25
CA LEU A 776 -0.68 18.94 8.69
C LEU A 776 -0.90 18.81 7.17
N GLY A 777 -1.10 19.92 6.44
CA GLY A 777 -1.59 19.91 5.05
C GLY A 777 -0.86 18.94 4.09
N GLY A 778 0.44 18.72 4.28
CA GLY A 778 1.24 17.80 3.48
C GLY A 778 0.81 16.33 3.58
N ILE A 779 0.16 15.89 4.67
CA ILE A 779 -0.20 14.48 4.83
C ILE A 779 -1.31 14.01 3.89
N SER A 780 -2.05 14.95 3.28
CA SER A 780 -3.21 14.64 2.42
C SER A 780 -2.81 13.83 1.18
N ASP A 781 -1.57 13.95 0.73
CA ASP A 781 -1.04 13.31 -0.48
C ASP A 781 -0.13 12.11 -0.19
N TRP A 782 -0.07 11.65 1.07
CA TRP A 782 0.71 10.47 1.43
C TRP A 782 0.15 9.19 0.78
N ASP A 783 1.04 8.40 0.20
CA ASP A 783 0.75 7.02 -0.19
C ASP A 783 0.81 6.11 1.05
N THR A 784 -0.35 5.79 1.61
CA THR A 784 -0.47 4.91 2.79
C THR A 784 -0.68 3.44 2.42
N SER A 785 -0.51 3.05 1.15
CA SER A 785 -0.82 1.69 0.69
C SER A 785 0.02 0.59 1.34
N ASN A 786 1.18 0.91 1.94
CA ASN A 786 2.01 -0.04 2.68
C ASN A 786 1.74 -0.07 4.19
N VAL A 787 0.85 0.79 4.71
CA VAL A 787 0.61 0.93 6.15
C VAL A 787 -0.29 -0.21 6.65
N GLU A 788 0.22 -0.95 7.65
CA GLU A 788 -0.45 -2.08 8.29
C GLU A 788 -1.14 -1.70 9.61
N THR A 789 -0.73 -0.61 10.25
CA THR A 789 -1.36 -0.11 11.49
C THR A 789 -1.32 1.41 11.59
N MET A 790 -2.44 1.97 12.04
CA MET A 790 -2.62 3.40 12.32
C MET A 790 -3.01 3.64 13.80
N ALA A 791 -2.79 2.64 14.66
CA ALA A 791 -3.20 2.70 16.06
C ALA A 791 -2.63 3.93 16.78
N ASN A 792 -3.47 4.64 17.53
CA ASN A 792 -3.14 5.86 18.28
C ASN A 792 -2.50 6.99 17.46
N MET A 793 -2.54 6.97 16.11
CA MET A 793 -1.81 7.93 15.27
C MET A 793 -2.10 9.39 15.64
N PHE A 794 -3.37 9.76 15.87
CA PHE A 794 -3.81 11.10 16.26
C PHE A 794 -4.42 11.14 17.67
N LYS A 795 -3.99 10.21 18.55
CA LYS A 795 -4.47 10.17 19.93
C LYS A 795 -4.06 11.44 20.67
N PHE A 796 -5.02 12.11 21.32
CA PHE A 796 -4.91 13.40 21.99
C PHE A 796 -4.57 14.59 21.07
N SER A 797 -4.75 14.45 19.75
CA SER A 797 -4.50 15.53 18.79
C SER A 797 -5.73 16.43 18.65
N HIS A 798 -6.04 17.18 19.71
CA HIS A 798 -7.27 17.97 19.84
C HIS A 798 -7.53 18.93 18.66
N GLY A 799 -6.48 19.48 18.05
CA GLY A 799 -6.56 20.40 16.91
C GLY A 799 -6.64 19.72 15.53
N PHE A 800 -6.51 18.39 15.46
CA PHE A 800 -6.41 17.69 14.20
C PHE A 800 -7.75 17.64 13.44
N ASN A 801 -7.75 18.15 12.21
CA ASN A 801 -8.88 18.05 11.29
C ASN A 801 -8.42 18.15 9.82
N THR A 802 -7.20 17.71 9.50
CA THR A 802 -6.66 17.75 8.14
C THR A 802 -7.26 16.64 7.27
N ASN A 803 -7.57 16.94 6.01
CA ASN A 803 -8.17 15.99 5.07
C ASN A 803 -7.29 14.76 4.83
N ILE A 804 -7.84 13.58 5.14
CA ILE A 804 -7.19 12.26 4.96
C ILE A 804 -8.06 11.29 4.14
N SER A 805 -9.02 11.83 3.38
CA SER A 805 -9.95 11.04 2.55
C SER A 805 -9.26 10.24 1.44
N LYS A 806 -8.06 10.68 1.00
CA LYS A 806 -7.31 10.04 -0.09
C LYS A 806 -6.51 8.81 0.35
N TRP A 807 -6.32 8.60 1.66
CA TRP A 807 -5.49 7.51 2.16
C TRP A 807 -6.03 6.14 1.77
N ASP A 808 -5.12 5.25 1.36
CA ASP A 808 -5.39 3.83 1.15
C ASP A 808 -5.24 3.10 2.48
N THR A 809 -6.36 2.58 3.00
CA THR A 809 -6.43 1.82 4.26
C THR A 809 -6.56 0.31 4.05
N SER A 810 -6.45 -0.18 2.81
CA SER A 810 -6.72 -1.58 2.44
C SER A 810 -5.76 -2.62 3.05
N ASN A 811 -4.64 -2.19 3.60
CA ASN A 811 -3.69 -3.03 4.33
C ASN A 811 -3.70 -2.83 5.85
N VAL A 812 -4.50 -1.89 6.36
CA VAL A 812 -4.56 -1.57 7.79
C VAL A 812 -5.32 -2.67 8.54
N THR A 813 -4.69 -3.17 9.61
CA THR A 813 -5.22 -4.24 10.47
C THR A 813 -5.68 -3.73 11.84
N SER A 814 -5.20 -2.56 12.27
CA SER A 814 -5.59 -1.91 13.53
C SER A 814 -5.73 -0.40 13.37
N MET A 815 -6.87 0.12 13.83
CA MET A 815 -7.19 1.54 13.94
C MET A 815 -7.49 1.94 15.40
N ALA A 816 -7.11 1.09 16.36
CA ALA A 816 -7.39 1.28 17.77
C ALA A 816 -6.88 2.65 18.26
N GLY A 817 -7.78 3.43 18.87
CA GLY A 817 -7.49 4.75 19.42
C GLY A 817 -7.01 5.81 18.42
N MET A 818 -7.17 5.59 17.10
CA MET A 818 -6.59 6.47 16.07
C MET A 818 -6.98 7.95 16.27
N PHE A 819 -8.24 8.24 16.63
CA PHE A 819 -8.76 9.60 16.88
C PHE A 819 -9.21 9.80 18.33
N TYR A 820 -8.66 9.03 19.28
CA TYR A 820 -8.97 9.19 20.71
C TYR A 820 -8.67 10.63 21.15
N GLN A 821 -9.65 11.35 21.67
CA GLN A 821 -9.56 12.77 22.05
C GLN A 821 -9.07 13.71 20.92
N ALA A 822 -9.25 13.34 19.65
CA ALA A 822 -9.12 14.27 18.53
C ALA A 822 -10.41 15.10 18.41
N THR A 823 -10.66 15.97 19.38
CA THR A 823 -11.97 16.62 19.61
C THR A 823 -12.52 17.41 18.43
N ASN A 824 -11.65 17.93 17.55
CA ASN A 824 -12.05 18.67 16.34
C ASN A 824 -12.17 17.83 15.06
N PHE A 825 -11.85 16.54 15.09
CA PHE A 825 -11.83 15.69 13.91
C PHE A 825 -13.25 15.50 13.34
N ASP A 826 -13.46 15.90 12.09
CA ASP A 826 -14.70 15.72 11.33
C ASP A 826 -14.39 15.68 9.82
N GLN A 827 -13.43 14.84 9.41
CA GLN A 827 -13.07 14.64 8.00
C GLN A 827 -13.79 13.45 7.38
N ASP A 828 -14.04 13.53 6.07
CA ASP A 828 -14.65 12.44 5.31
C ASP A 828 -13.69 11.25 5.22
N ILE A 829 -14.11 10.14 5.82
CA ILE A 829 -13.44 8.84 5.80
C ILE A 829 -14.38 7.75 5.28
N SER A 830 -15.48 8.13 4.62
CA SER A 830 -16.55 7.21 4.18
C SER A 830 -16.10 6.19 3.14
N GLU A 831 -14.97 6.44 2.45
CA GLU A 831 -14.41 5.54 1.43
C GLU A 831 -13.26 4.66 1.94
N TRP A 832 -12.96 4.69 3.24
CA TRP A 832 -11.91 3.85 3.80
C TRP A 832 -12.24 2.37 3.72
N ASN A 833 -11.27 1.57 3.30
CA ASN A 833 -11.38 0.12 3.25
C ASN A 833 -10.96 -0.47 4.60
N THR A 834 -11.92 -0.89 5.41
CA THR A 834 -11.66 -1.49 6.73
C THR A 834 -11.69 -3.02 6.73
N SER A 835 -11.77 -3.66 5.56
CA SER A 835 -12.00 -5.11 5.44
C SER A 835 -10.95 -5.99 6.13
N LYS A 836 -9.73 -5.49 6.38
CA LYS A 836 -8.68 -6.19 7.14
C LYS A 836 -8.56 -5.76 8.60
N VAL A 837 -9.33 -4.76 9.04
CA VAL A 837 -9.25 -4.22 10.40
C VAL A 837 -9.88 -5.20 11.37
N THR A 838 -9.15 -5.51 12.45
CA THR A 838 -9.58 -6.41 13.52
C THR A 838 -9.85 -5.67 14.84
N GLY A 839 -9.16 -4.55 15.08
CA GLY A 839 -9.32 -3.73 16.29
C GLY A 839 -9.71 -2.28 15.98
N MET A 840 -10.85 -1.85 16.53
CA MET A 840 -11.37 -0.46 16.46
C MET A 840 -11.67 0.13 17.85
N SER A 841 -11.18 -0.52 18.90
CA SER A 841 -11.27 -0.04 20.28
C SER A 841 -10.88 1.43 20.39
N TYR A 842 -11.69 2.23 21.09
CA TYR A 842 -11.41 3.64 21.37
C TYR A 842 -11.26 4.56 20.13
N MET A 843 -11.56 4.11 18.91
CA MET A 843 -11.18 4.83 17.68
C MET A 843 -11.67 6.29 17.62
N PHE A 844 -12.91 6.57 18.03
CA PHE A 844 -13.54 7.91 18.07
C PHE A 844 -13.91 8.36 19.49
N HIS A 845 -13.29 7.77 20.52
CA HIS A 845 -13.51 8.13 21.91
C HIS A 845 -13.20 9.62 22.10
N GLU A 846 -14.17 10.41 22.54
CA GLU A 846 -14.10 11.88 22.68
C GLU A 846 -13.77 12.65 21.39
N ALA A 847 -14.04 12.08 20.21
CA ALA A 847 -14.02 12.83 18.95
C ALA A 847 -15.30 13.67 18.83
N TYR A 848 -15.42 14.71 19.68
CA TYR A 848 -16.68 15.42 19.93
C TYR A 848 -17.41 15.90 18.68
N LYS A 849 -16.69 16.41 17.67
CA LYS A 849 -17.27 16.93 16.42
C LYS A 849 -17.53 15.88 15.35
N PHE A 850 -17.00 14.66 15.49
CA PHE A 850 -17.04 13.67 14.43
C PHE A 850 -18.48 13.26 14.11
N ASN A 851 -18.92 13.53 12.88
CA ASN A 851 -20.25 13.15 12.43
C ASN A 851 -20.25 12.89 10.92
N LYS A 852 -19.23 12.22 10.37
CA LYS A 852 -19.20 11.82 8.95
C LYS A 852 -19.77 10.42 8.73
N PRO A 853 -20.36 10.12 7.55
CA PRO A 853 -20.85 8.79 7.24
C PRO A 853 -19.73 7.75 7.29
N ILE A 854 -19.99 6.65 7.99
CA ILE A 854 -19.11 5.49 8.10
C ILE A 854 -19.90 4.19 7.88
N ASN A 855 -21.01 4.27 7.14
CA ASN A 855 -21.82 3.13 6.76
C ASN A 855 -21.12 2.31 5.66
N THR A 856 -21.39 1.01 5.64
CA THR A 856 -20.81 0.11 4.66
C THR A 856 -21.33 0.44 3.25
N LYS A 857 -20.44 0.68 2.28
CA LYS A 857 -20.81 0.95 0.88
C LYS A 857 -19.82 0.36 -0.11
N MET A 858 -20.28 0.01 -1.31
CA MET A 858 -19.37 -0.34 -2.40
C MET A 858 -18.71 0.92 -2.94
N VAL A 859 -17.39 0.89 -3.08
CA VAL A 859 -16.57 1.97 -3.65
C VAL A 859 -15.82 1.42 -4.84
N SER A 860 -15.85 2.19 -5.94
CA SER A 860 -15.06 1.93 -7.16
C SER A 860 -14.06 3.05 -7.33
N LYS A 861 -12.78 2.79 -7.06
CA LYS A 861 -11.70 3.77 -7.10
C LYS A 861 -10.48 3.17 -7.79
N ASN A 862 -9.92 3.89 -8.78
CA ASN A 862 -8.74 3.46 -9.54
C ASN A 862 -8.86 2.05 -10.15
N GLY A 863 -10.04 1.71 -10.70
CA GLY A 863 -10.30 0.39 -11.29
C GLY A 863 -10.41 -0.77 -10.28
N LYS A 864 -10.31 -0.49 -8.97
CA LYS A 864 -10.55 -1.46 -7.90
C LYS A 864 -11.93 -1.21 -7.28
N GLN A 865 -12.65 -2.29 -7.03
CA GLN A 865 -13.90 -2.27 -6.30
C GLN A 865 -13.70 -2.92 -4.93
N TYR A 866 -14.16 -2.27 -3.87
CA TYR A 866 -14.08 -2.78 -2.51
C TYR A 866 -15.26 -2.31 -1.66
N LYS A 867 -15.48 -2.99 -0.53
CA LYS A 867 -16.50 -2.63 0.46
C LYS A 867 -15.87 -1.69 1.49
N ALA A 868 -16.17 -0.39 1.40
CA ALA A 868 -15.76 0.58 2.40
C ALA A 868 -16.52 0.33 3.71
N TRP A 869 -15.87 0.58 4.85
CA TRP A 869 -16.44 0.30 6.18
C TRP A 869 -16.97 -1.13 6.32
N ASP A 870 -16.28 -2.11 5.74
CA ASP A 870 -16.50 -3.52 6.04
C ASP A 870 -15.89 -3.87 7.40
N VAL A 871 -16.74 -3.97 8.42
CA VAL A 871 -16.36 -4.30 9.80
C VAL A 871 -16.48 -5.79 10.12
N SER A 872 -16.68 -6.65 9.12
CA SER A 872 -16.93 -8.09 9.32
C SER A 872 -15.80 -8.84 10.02
N ASN A 873 -14.56 -8.31 10.01
CA ASN A 873 -13.40 -8.88 10.69
C ASN A 873 -13.09 -8.23 12.05
N VAL A 874 -13.84 -7.20 12.46
CA VAL A 874 -13.63 -6.51 13.74
C VAL A 874 -14.12 -7.38 14.89
N THR A 875 -13.27 -7.55 15.92
CA THR A 875 -13.59 -8.34 17.12
C THR A 875 -13.81 -7.48 18.37
N ASP A 876 -13.27 -6.25 18.38
CA ASP A 876 -13.29 -5.36 19.54
C ASP A 876 -13.67 -3.92 19.12
N MET A 877 -14.78 -3.43 19.68
CA MET A 877 -15.34 -2.09 19.49
C MET A 877 -15.53 -1.35 20.82
N ASN A 878 -14.84 -1.76 21.88
CA ASN A 878 -15.02 -1.16 23.19
C ASN A 878 -14.76 0.35 23.17
N SER A 879 -15.67 1.10 23.78
CA SER A 879 -15.62 2.56 23.92
C SER A 879 -15.37 3.33 22.62
N MET A 880 -15.72 2.76 21.45
CA MET A 880 -15.37 3.33 20.15
C MET A 880 -15.95 4.74 19.95
N PHE A 881 -17.18 5.01 20.42
CA PHE A 881 -17.87 6.30 20.33
C PHE A 881 -18.18 6.92 21.70
N TRP A 882 -17.42 6.54 22.74
CA TRP A 882 -17.55 7.12 24.09
C TRP A 882 -17.40 8.65 24.00
N HIS A 883 -18.38 9.41 24.49
CA HIS A 883 -18.48 10.86 24.35
C HIS A 883 -18.30 11.40 22.92
N ALA A 884 -18.59 10.64 21.85
CA ALA A 884 -18.66 11.19 20.50
C ALA A 884 -19.95 12.02 20.35
N GLN A 885 -19.98 13.20 20.96
CA GLN A 885 -21.20 13.95 21.28
C GLN A 885 -22.10 14.23 20.07
N GLN A 886 -21.51 14.57 18.91
CA GLN A 886 -22.25 14.91 17.68
C GLN A 886 -22.52 13.71 16.77
N PHE A 887 -21.98 12.53 17.07
CA PHE A 887 -22.07 11.38 16.18
C PHE A 887 -23.50 10.86 16.09
N ASN A 888 -24.09 10.92 14.89
CA ASN A 888 -25.44 10.42 14.62
C ASN A 888 -25.56 9.94 13.16
N ARG A 889 -25.00 8.76 12.88
CA ARG A 889 -24.98 8.18 11.53
C ARG A 889 -25.53 6.76 11.55
N ASP A 890 -26.19 6.40 10.45
CA ASP A 890 -26.69 5.05 10.20
C ASP A 890 -25.52 4.06 10.12
N LEU A 891 -25.59 2.99 10.91
CA LEU A 891 -24.60 1.90 10.98
C LEU A 891 -25.26 0.54 10.74
N ASN A 892 -26.48 0.51 10.17
CA ASN A 892 -27.30 -0.68 10.10
C ASN A 892 -26.71 -1.76 9.19
N ASP A 893 -25.91 -1.36 8.20
CA ASP A 893 -25.25 -2.26 7.26
C ASP A 893 -23.93 -2.87 7.78
N TRP A 894 -23.51 -2.51 9.01
CA TRP A 894 -22.32 -3.10 9.63
C TRP A 894 -22.55 -4.58 9.97
N ASN A 895 -21.66 -5.45 9.47
CA ASN A 895 -21.64 -6.86 9.86
C ASN A 895 -20.86 -7.05 11.16
N THR A 896 -21.56 -7.12 12.30
CA THR A 896 -20.96 -7.24 13.64
C THR A 896 -20.77 -8.69 14.12
N LYS A 897 -20.94 -9.71 13.26
CA LYS A 897 -20.97 -11.13 13.67
C LYS A 897 -19.73 -11.65 14.40
N ASN A 898 -18.61 -10.95 14.30
CA ASN A 898 -17.34 -11.30 14.92
C ASN A 898 -16.99 -10.43 16.14
N VAL A 899 -17.77 -9.38 16.41
CA VAL A 899 -17.57 -8.49 17.56
C VAL A 899 -17.90 -9.25 18.85
N ARG A 900 -16.97 -9.21 19.80
CA ARG A 900 -17.11 -9.85 21.12
C ARG A 900 -17.31 -8.83 22.24
N ASN A 901 -16.72 -7.64 22.10
CA ASN A 901 -16.74 -6.62 23.14
C ASN A 901 -17.34 -5.30 22.61
N MET A 902 -18.43 -4.86 23.23
CA MET A 902 -19.11 -3.58 22.97
C MET A 902 -19.23 -2.71 24.24
N PHE A 903 -18.43 -3.01 25.27
CA PHE A 903 -18.39 -2.26 26.52
C PHE A 903 -18.27 -0.75 26.23
N GLN A 904 -19.20 0.04 26.79
CA GLN A 904 -19.19 1.51 26.71
C GLN A 904 -19.21 2.11 25.28
N MET A 905 -19.64 1.36 24.26
CA MET A 905 -19.49 1.78 22.86
C MET A 905 -20.09 3.17 22.55
N PHE A 906 -21.26 3.51 23.09
CA PHE A 906 -21.96 4.79 22.89
C PHE A 906 -22.21 5.56 24.20
N PHE A 907 -21.41 5.32 25.23
CA PHE A 907 -21.48 6.02 26.52
C PHE A 907 -21.40 7.55 26.31
N HIS A 908 -22.41 8.30 26.72
CA HIS A 908 -22.55 9.75 26.53
C HIS A 908 -22.40 10.23 25.07
N ALA A 909 -22.71 9.39 24.09
CA ALA A 909 -22.90 9.80 22.70
C ALA A 909 -24.26 10.52 22.55
N PHE A 910 -24.36 11.74 23.07
CA PHE A 910 -25.63 12.43 23.32
C PHE A 910 -26.58 12.51 22.12
N GLN A 911 -26.05 12.73 20.91
CA GLN A 911 -26.86 12.87 19.69
C GLN A 911 -27.16 11.54 18.98
N PHE A 912 -26.55 10.43 19.42
CA PHE A 912 -26.62 9.17 18.70
C PHE A 912 -28.04 8.59 18.69
N ASN A 913 -28.59 8.44 17.49
CA ASN A 913 -29.83 7.72 17.19
C ASN A 913 -29.76 7.07 15.80
N GLY A 914 -28.55 6.75 15.33
CA GLY A 914 -28.33 6.11 14.04
C GLY A 914 -28.76 4.65 14.07
N ALA A 915 -29.33 4.15 12.97
CA ALA A 915 -29.84 2.78 12.92
C ALA A 915 -28.74 1.74 13.16
N ILE A 916 -29.02 0.79 14.06
CA ILE A 916 -28.16 -0.35 14.44
C ILE A 916 -28.99 -1.64 14.54
N THR A 917 -30.16 -1.61 13.93
CA THR A 917 -31.23 -2.59 14.08
C THR A 917 -30.85 -3.99 13.60
N ASN A 918 -29.98 -4.10 12.61
CA ASN A 918 -29.55 -5.36 12.00
C ASN A 918 -28.25 -5.93 12.57
N TRP A 919 -27.75 -5.39 13.70
CA TRP A 919 -26.50 -5.87 14.29
C TRP A 919 -26.64 -7.29 14.83
N ASN A 920 -25.67 -8.14 14.47
CA ASN A 920 -25.53 -9.48 15.03
C ASN A 920 -24.71 -9.39 16.32
N THR A 921 -25.34 -9.60 17.47
CA THR A 921 -24.69 -9.56 18.80
C THR A 921 -24.47 -10.96 19.39
N SER A 922 -24.67 -12.03 18.62
CA SER A 922 -24.62 -13.42 19.13
C SER A 922 -23.29 -13.82 19.77
N LYS A 923 -22.18 -13.12 19.49
CA LYS A 923 -20.87 -13.34 20.11
C LYS A 923 -20.50 -12.33 21.21
N VAL A 924 -21.36 -11.35 21.47
CA VAL A 924 -21.09 -10.31 22.47
C VAL A 924 -21.41 -10.86 23.85
N ASP A 925 -20.46 -10.75 24.77
CA ASP A 925 -20.62 -11.20 26.17
C ASP A 925 -20.80 -10.03 27.17
N ASN A 926 -20.48 -8.80 26.76
CA ASN A 926 -20.47 -7.62 27.62
C ASN A 926 -21.10 -6.40 26.89
N LEU A 927 -22.25 -5.97 27.39
CA LEU A 927 -22.97 -4.76 26.95
C LEU A 927 -22.93 -3.64 27.99
N ARG A 928 -22.10 -3.75 29.02
CA ARG A 928 -22.07 -2.81 30.13
C ARG A 928 -21.87 -1.37 29.64
N ASP A 929 -22.72 -0.49 30.16
CA ASP A 929 -22.78 0.95 29.94
C ASP A 929 -22.86 1.34 28.44
N MET A 930 -23.34 0.45 27.56
CA MET A 930 -23.29 0.64 26.10
C MET A 930 -23.97 1.94 25.63
N PHE A 931 -25.13 2.29 26.18
CA PHE A 931 -25.90 3.49 25.83
C PHE A 931 -26.12 4.44 27.01
N TRP A 932 -25.32 4.30 28.07
CA TRP A 932 -25.41 5.16 29.25
C TRP A 932 -25.32 6.63 28.82
N GLY A 933 -26.33 7.44 29.10
CA GLY A 933 -26.34 8.86 28.76
C GLY A 933 -26.44 9.17 27.27
N ALA A 934 -26.78 8.20 26.42
CA ALA A 934 -27.06 8.42 24.99
C ALA A 934 -28.46 9.06 24.82
N ASN A 935 -28.57 10.34 25.17
CA ASN A 935 -29.85 11.04 25.37
C ASN A 935 -30.87 10.92 24.22
N ASN A 936 -30.41 10.78 22.98
CA ASN A 936 -31.27 10.69 21.80
C ASN A 936 -31.57 9.26 21.33
N PHE A 937 -30.94 8.26 21.91
CA PHE A 937 -31.02 6.89 21.40
C PHE A 937 -32.42 6.29 21.60
N ASN A 938 -33.05 5.87 20.50
CA ASN A 938 -34.35 5.21 20.50
C ASN A 938 -34.56 4.28 19.29
N GLN A 939 -33.51 3.56 18.88
CA GLN A 939 -33.59 2.61 17.76
C GLN A 939 -34.14 1.26 18.21
N ASP A 940 -34.92 0.62 17.35
CA ASP A 940 -35.43 -0.73 17.57
C ASP A 940 -34.27 -1.75 17.53
N ILE A 941 -34.01 -2.31 18.70
CA ILE A 941 -32.96 -3.29 18.99
C ILE A 941 -33.56 -4.60 19.53
N SER A 942 -34.80 -4.90 19.16
CA SER A 942 -35.45 -6.16 19.46
C SER A 942 -34.76 -7.33 18.75
N THR A 943 -34.75 -8.50 19.39
CA THR A 943 -34.21 -9.72 18.78
C THR A 943 -35.11 -10.16 17.62
N ARG A 944 -34.60 -10.16 16.39
CA ARG A 944 -35.39 -10.54 15.21
C ARG A 944 -34.58 -11.28 14.17
N TRP A 945 -35.26 -12.11 13.39
CA TRP A 945 -34.67 -12.73 12.22
C TRP A 945 -34.40 -11.67 11.13
N VAL A 946 -33.16 -11.65 10.62
CA VAL A 946 -32.70 -10.73 9.59
C VAL A 946 -32.02 -11.53 8.49
N LYS A 947 -32.32 -11.17 7.24
CA LYS A 947 -31.58 -11.59 6.05
C LYS A 947 -30.85 -10.39 5.48
N SER A 948 -29.54 -10.34 5.65
CA SER A 948 -28.70 -9.21 5.21
C SER A 948 -27.40 -9.73 4.59
N ASN A 949 -26.98 -9.14 3.48
CA ASN A 949 -25.74 -9.50 2.77
C ASN A 949 -25.62 -11.01 2.43
N GLY A 950 -26.74 -11.70 2.20
CA GLY A 950 -26.75 -13.15 1.92
C GLY A 950 -26.59 -14.05 3.14
N GLU A 951 -26.48 -13.49 4.35
CA GLU A 951 -26.45 -14.21 5.62
C GLU A 951 -27.81 -14.10 6.31
N GLU A 952 -28.23 -15.17 6.98
CA GLU A 952 -29.44 -15.22 7.81
C GLU A 952 -29.04 -15.42 9.27
N TYR A 953 -29.51 -14.55 10.15
CA TYR A 953 -29.15 -14.56 11.58
C TYR A 953 -30.21 -13.84 12.42
N TYR A 954 -30.10 -13.96 13.74
CA TYR A 954 -30.89 -13.15 14.67
C TYR A 954 -30.09 -11.88 14.99
N ALA A 955 -30.62 -10.72 14.59
CA ALA A 955 -30.11 -9.44 15.07
C ALA A 955 -30.44 -9.29 16.55
N TRP A 956 -29.57 -8.60 17.30
CA TRP A 956 -29.70 -8.41 18.74
C TRP A 956 -29.94 -9.72 19.53
N ASP A 957 -29.27 -10.80 19.12
CA ASP A 957 -29.20 -12.03 19.92
C ASP A 957 -28.33 -11.81 21.16
N THR A 958 -28.95 -11.75 22.33
CA THR A 958 -28.30 -11.50 23.62
C THR A 958 -27.97 -12.77 24.41
N LEU A 959 -28.14 -13.98 23.82
CA LEU A 959 -27.97 -15.27 24.52
C LEU A 959 -26.62 -15.42 25.24
N ASN A 960 -25.56 -14.80 24.74
CA ASN A 960 -24.22 -14.89 25.31
C ASN A 960 -23.83 -13.73 26.22
N VAL A 961 -24.71 -12.73 26.40
CA VAL A 961 -24.42 -11.57 27.25
C VAL A 961 -24.49 -11.96 28.73
N THR A 962 -23.45 -11.59 29.47
CA THR A 962 -23.31 -11.87 30.91
C THR A 962 -23.33 -10.61 31.78
N ASP A 963 -23.02 -9.45 31.21
CA ASP A 963 -22.98 -8.15 31.88
C ASP A 963 -23.80 -7.11 31.10
N MET A 964 -24.84 -6.60 31.75
CA MET A 964 -25.74 -5.55 31.28
C MET A 964 -25.86 -4.43 32.34
N ARG A 965 -24.82 -4.17 33.13
CA ARG A 965 -24.84 -2.99 34.02
C ARG A 965 -24.97 -1.70 33.21
N GLY A 966 -25.83 -0.78 33.66
CA GLY A 966 -25.91 0.58 33.12
C GLY A 966 -26.24 0.73 31.63
N VAL A 967 -26.74 -0.30 30.93
CA VAL A 967 -26.91 -0.25 29.45
C VAL A 967 -27.68 0.99 29.00
N PHE A 968 -28.77 1.34 29.67
CA PHE A 968 -29.64 2.49 29.40
C PHE A 968 -29.70 3.50 30.55
N TYR A 969 -28.66 3.54 31.40
CA TYR A 969 -28.61 4.50 32.50
C TYR A 969 -28.68 5.93 31.95
N SER A 970 -29.58 6.76 32.46
CA SER A 970 -29.81 8.13 31.97
C SER A 970 -30.00 8.20 30.44
N THR A 971 -30.73 7.27 29.84
CA THR A 971 -31.06 7.25 28.40
C THR A 971 -32.53 7.65 28.19
N PRO A 972 -32.92 8.93 28.39
CA PRO A 972 -34.31 9.34 28.60
C PRO A 972 -35.28 9.13 27.43
N LYS A 973 -34.79 8.98 26.19
CA LYS A 973 -35.65 8.75 25.02
C LYS A 973 -35.87 7.28 24.70
N PHE A 974 -35.10 6.38 25.28
CA PHE A 974 -35.18 4.97 24.92
C PHE A 974 -36.44 4.33 25.52
N ASN A 975 -37.35 3.88 24.65
CA ASN A 975 -38.61 3.26 25.02
C ASN A 975 -39.03 2.06 24.13
N GLN A 976 -38.08 1.47 23.41
CA GLN A 976 -38.34 0.35 22.51
C GLN A 976 -38.62 -0.96 23.26
N ASP A 977 -39.38 -1.86 22.62
CA ASP A 977 -39.66 -3.20 23.14
C ASP A 977 -38.43 -4.11 23.00
N ILE A 978 -37.91 -4.56 24.15
CA ILE A 978 -36.80 -5.51 24.26
C ILE A 978 -37.21 -6.78 25.02
N SER A 979 -38.51 -7.08 25.07
CA SER A 979 -39.06 -8.24 25.78
C SER A 979 -38.54 -9.59 25.26
N ASN A 980 -38.07 -9.63 24.03
CA ASN A 980 -37.52 -10.82 23.38
C ASN A 980 -36.01 -11.02 23.58
N TRP A 981 -35.34 -10.15 24.35
CA TRP A 981 -33.95 -10.36 24.74
C TRP A 981 -33.82 -11.60 25.63
N ASN A 982 -32.84 -12.45 25.32
CA ASN A 982 -32.47 -13.56 26.18
C ASN A 982 -31.49 -13.08 27.25
N VAL A 983 -31.93 -13.10 28.51
CA VAL A 983 -31.14 -12.64 29.66
C VAL A 983 -30.71 -13.79 30.58
N SER A 984 -30.88 -15.04 30.15
CA SER A 984 -30.65 -16.24 30.98
C SER A 984 -29.21 -16.38 31.50
N LYS A 985 -28.23 -15.76 30.83
CA LYS A 985 -26.82 -15.74 31.25
C LYS A 985 -26.39 -14.45 31.96
N VAL A 986 -27.29 -13.47 32.09
CA VAL A 986 -26.96 -12.17 32.69
C VAL A 986 -26.79 -12.32 34.20
N GLY A 987 -25.55 -12.20 34.67
CA GLY A 987 -25.22 -12.24 36.10
C GLY A 987 -25.09 -10.84 36.73
N GLN A 988 -24.83 -9.81 35.92
CA GLN A 988 -24.59 -8.43 36.34
C GLN A 988 -25.53 -7.48 35.58
N HIS A 989 -26.39 -6.75 36.28
CA HIS A 989 -27.46 -5.94 35.68
C HIS A 989 -27.80 -4.69 36.52
N LEU A 990 -26.93 -4.35 37.48
CA LEU A 990 -27.08 -3.17 38.33
C LEU A 990 -27.27 -1.91 37.48
N ASP A 991 -28.24 -1.10 37.88
CA ASP A 991 -28.59 0.17 37.25
C ASP A 991 -28.87 0.07 35.74
N PHE A 992 -29.35 -1.10 35.25
CA PHE A 992 -29.58 -1.40 33.84
C PHE A 992 -30.16 -0.23 33.05
N ALA A 993 -31.11 0.49 33.63
CA ALA A 993 -31.66 1.71 33.05
C ALA A 993 -31.99 2.78 34.08
N ALA A 994 -31.19 2.88 35.15
CA ALA A 994 -31.46 3.85 36.21
C ALA A 994 -31.51 5.28 35.65
N GLY A 995 -32.56 6.03 36.03
CA GLY A 995 -32.78 7.39 35.51
C GLY A 995 -33.42 7.46 34.11
N ASN A 996 -33.83 6.31 33.54
CA ASN A 996 -34.72 6.28 32.39
C ASN A 996 -36.18 6.49 32.86
N PRO A 997 -36.97 7.41 32.25
CA PRO A 997 -38.36 7.68 32.64
C PRO A 997 -39.28 6.45 32.63
N PHE A 998 -38.94 5.40 31.88
CA PHE A 998 -39.72 4.18 31.71
C PHE A 998 -39.32 3.05 32.67
N GLU A 999 -38.24 3.21 33.44
CA GLU A 999 -37.74 2.19 34.39
C GLU A 999 -38.79 1.78 35.44
N ALA A 1000 -39.58 2.75 35.93
CA ALA A 1000 -40.62 2.49 36.92
C ALA A 1000 -41.77 1.61 36.39
N ASN A 1001 -41.86 1.40 35.07
CA ASN A 1001 -42.91 0.61 34.47
C ASN A 1001 -42.45 -0.82 34.18
N LYS A 1002 -42.68 -1.74 35.13
CA LYS A 1002 -42.30 -3.16 35.05
C LYS A 1002 -42.84 -3.91 33.82
N THR A 1003 -43.77 -3.34 33.06
CA THR A 1003 -44.25 -3.91 31.79
C THR A 1003 -43.35 -3.58 30.59
N PHE A 1004 -42.49 -2.57 30.67
CA PHE A 1004 -41.67 -2.14 29.54
C PHE A 1004 -40.51 -3.11 29.26
N TRP A 1005 -39.91 -3.72 30.29
CA TRP A 1005 -38.80 -4.67 30.09
C TRP A 1005 -39.06 -6.02 30.78
N PRO A 1006 -39.99 -6.83 30.23
CA PRO A 1006 -40.38 -8.13 30.79
C PRO A 1006 -39.20 -9.07 31.06
N ALA A 1007 -38.15 -9.00 30.22
CA ALA A 1007 -36.94 -9.80 30.38
C ALA A 1007 -36.26 -9.60 31.74
N PHE A 1008 -36.35 -8.40 32.33
CA PHE A 1008 -35.75 -8.06 33.63
C PHE A 1008 -36.74 -8.02 34.78
N LYS A 1009 -38.01 -8.36 34.53
CA LYS A 1009 -39.09 -8.26 35.53
C LYS A 1009 -38.76 -9.02 36.81
N GLU A 1010 -38.27 -10.26 36.69
CA GLU A 1010 -37.93 -11.10 37.86
C GLU A 1010 -36.80 -10.50 38.70
N TYR A 1011 -35.87 -9.77 38.07
CA TYR A 1011 -34.75 -9.12 38.75
C TYR A 1011 -35.16 -7.84 39.48
N TYR A 1012 -36.08 -7.05 38.90
CA TYR A 1012 -36.65 -5.85 39.56
C TYR A 1012 -37.69 -6.19 40.63
N GLU A 1013 -38.22 -7.42 40.64
CA GLU A 1013 -39.14 -7.91 41.66
C GLU A 1013 -38.43 -8.54 42.86
N LYS A 1014 -37.21 -9.07 42.68
CA LYS A 1014 -36.32 -9.53 43.75
C LYS A 1014 -35.55 -8.36 44.37
#